data_AF-A0A8C0WQK5-F1
#
_entry.id   AF-A0A8C0WQK5-F1
#
_cell.length_a   1.000
_cell.length_b   1.000
_cell.length_c   1.000
_cell.angle_alpha   90.00
_cell.angle_beta   90.00
_cell.angle_gamma   90.00
#
_symmetry.space_group_name_H-M   'P 1'
#
loop_
_entity.id
_entity.type
_entity.pdbx_description
1 polymer ?
#
loop_
_entity_poly.entity_id
_entity_poly.type
_entity_poly.pdbx_seq_one_letter_code
_entity_poly.pdbx_strand_id
1 'polypeptide(L)'
;MAAATADPGAGSPQAGDSSTGLSRRLQRLYPAVNQQETPLPRSWSPKTSTTTLGLSQGNLRVHYKGHGKNHKDAASVRATHPIPAACGIYYFEVKIVSKGRDGYMGIGLSAQGVNMNRLPGWDKHSYGYHGDDGHSFCSSGTGQPYGPTFTTGDVIGCCVNLINGTCFYTKNGHSLGRCIGDLGGSANLYPTVGLQTPGEIVDANFGQQPFLFDIEDYMREWRAKVQGTVHGFPISAQLGEWQAVLQNMVSSYLVHHGYCATATAFARMTETPIQEEQASIKNRQKIQKLVLEGRVGEAIETTQRFYPGLLEHNPNLLFMLKCRQFVEMVNGTDSEVRSLSSRSPKSQDSYPGSPSLSPRHGPSSSHMHNTGADSPSCSNGVASTKNKQNHSKYPAPSSSSSSSSSSSSSSPSSVNYSESNSTDSTKSQPHSSTSNQETRFYPQQPWLNPEWRPSQAAPTTYPWPTPTSSLHSDSEMEMEAEHYPNGVLETMSTRIVNGAYKHEDLQTDESSMDDGHPRRQLCGGNQAATERIILFGRELQALSEQLGREYGKNLAHTEMLQDAFSLLAYSDPWSCPVGQQLDPIQREPVCAALNSAILESQNLPKQPPLMLALGQASECLRLMARAGLGSCSFARVDDYLH
;
A
#
# COMPACT_ATOMS: atom_id res chain seq x y z
N MET A 1 -19.79 59.97 -35.30
CA MET A 1 -19.43 59.84 -33.87
C MET A 1 -18.52 58.63 -33.71
N ALA A 2 -17.61 58.73 -32.75
CA ALA A 2 -16.39 57.94 -32.60
C ALA A 2 -16.58 56.42 -32.44
N ALA A 3 -15.49 55.72 -32.76
CA ALA A 3 -15.24 54.30 -32.59
C ALA A 3 -15.11 53.88 -31.12
N ALA A 4 -15.37 52.60 -30.84
CA ALA A 4 -14.68 51.84 -29.80
C ALA A 4 -14.53 50.39 -30.25
N THR A 5 -13.29 49.91 -30.15
CA THR A 5 -12.69 48.68 -30.65
C THR A 5 -13.05 47.45 -29.82
N ALA A 6 -13.16 46.30 -30.49
CA ALA A 6 -13.37 44.98 -29.89
C ALA A 6 -12.11 44.48 -29.16
N ASP A 7 -12.32 43.88 -28.00
CA ASP A 7 -11.33 43.18 -27.17
C ASP A 7 -11.38 41.67 -27.47
N PRO A 8 -10.29 41.02 -27.94
CA PRO A 8 -10.25 39.57 -28.16
C PRO A 8 -9.60 38.91 -26.93
N GLY A 9 -10.38 38.67 -25.88
CA GLY A 9 -9.87 38.19 -24.59
C GLY A 9 -10.78 37.19 -23.89
N ALA A 10 -11.16 36.10 -24.56
CA ALA A 10 -11.74 34.93 -23.89
C ALA A 10 -11.08 33.67 -24.44
N GLY A 11 -9.92 33.33 -23.88
CA GLY A 11 -9.21 32.09 -24.16
C GLY A 11 -10.10 30.87 -23.89
N SER A 12 -10.23 30.02 -24.89
CA SER A 12 -10.77 28.67 -24.78
C SER A 12 -9.95 27.88 -23.74
N PRO A 13 -10.59 27.08 -22.86
CA PRO A 13 -9.85 26.30 -21.87
C PRO A 13 -9.00 25.25 -22.60
N GLN A 14 -7.68 25.31 -22.36
CA GLN A 14 -6.71 24.34 -22.85
C GLN A 14 -7.10 22.93 -22.41
N ALA A 15 -7.10 21.99 -23.36
CA ALA A 15 -7.44 20.58 -23.16
C ALA A 15 -6.50 19.78 -22.23
N GLY A 16 -5.49 20.41 -21.62
CA GLY A 16 -4.50 19.78 -20.74
C GLY A 16 -4.95 19.57 -19.30
N ASP A 17 -5.84 20.41 -18.77
CA ASP A 17 -6.14 20.48 -17.32
C ASP A 17 -7.28 19.53 -16.87
N SER A 18 -8.11 19.05 -17.80
CA SER A 18 -9.24 18.17 -17.49
C SER A 18 -8.83 16.71 -17.21
N SER A 19 -7.74 16.25 -17.83
CA SER A 19 -7.26 14.86 -17.72
C SER A 19 -6.59 14.57 -16.37
N THR A 20 -5.85 15.55 -15.84
CA THR A 20 -5.19 15.51 -14.53
C THR A 20 -6.23 15.60 -13.41
N GLY A 21 -7.21 16.50 -13.54
CA GLY A 21 -8.33 16.66 -12.61
C GLY A 21 -9.20 15.41 -12.47
N LEU A 22 -9.58 14.79 -13.59
CA LEU A 22 -10.31 13.50 -13.60
C LEU A 22 -9.50 12.40 -12.91
N SER A 23 -8.24 12.24 -13.29
CA SER A 23 -7.37 11.18 -12.74
C SER A 23 -7.21 11.32 -11.22
N ARG A 24 -7.05 12.56 -10.73
CA ARG A 24 -6.99 12.85 -9.29
C ARG A 24 -8.30 12.53 -8.56
N ARG A 25 -9.45 12.88 -9.14
CA ARG A 25 -10.77 12.58 -8.53
C ARG A 25 -11.04 11.08 -8.48
N LEU A 26 -10.74 10.35 -9.56
CA LEU A 26 -10.88 8.89 -9.58
C LEU A 26 -9.95 8.21 -8.58
N GLN A 27 -8.69 8.67 -8.46
CA GLN A 27 -7.75 8.14 -7.48
C GLN A 27 -8.22 8.39 -6.03
N ARG A 28 -8.90 9.52 -5.78
CA ARG A 28 -9.47 9.85 -4.46
C ARG A 28 -10.68 8.98 -4.12
N LEU A 29 -11.58 8.77 -5.08
CA LEU A 29 -12.80 7.98 -4.88
C LEU A 29 -12.52 6.47 -4.83
N TYR A 30 -11.59 6.00 -5.65
CA TYR A 30 -11.33 4.57 -5.87
C TYR A 30 -9.84 4.22 -5.69
N PRO A 31 -9.25 4.48 -4.51
CA PRO A 31 -7.81 4.36 -4.28
C PRO A 31 -7.28 2.93 -4.39
N ALA A 32 -8.13 1.92 -4.19
CA ALA A 32 -7.78 0.50 -4.27
C ALA A 32 -7.81 -0.06 -5.71
N VAL A 33 -8.28 0.71 -6.70
CA VAL A 33 -8.38 0.24 -8.09
C VAL A 33 -7.03 0.35 -8.79
N ASN A 34 -6.45 -0.79 -9.18
CA ASN A 34 -5.35 -0.81 -10.13
C ASN A 34 -5.89 -0.61 -11.56
N GLN A 35 -5.76 0.60 -12.09
CA GLN A 35 -6.28 0.96 -13.42
C GLN A 35 -5.51 0.32 -14.59
N GLN A 36 -4.32 -0.25 -14.35
CA GLN A 36 -3.57 -1.02 -15.36
C GLN A 36 -4.18 -2.42 -15.55
N GLU A 37 -4.73 -3.01 -14.49
CA GLU A 37 -5.40 -4.31 -14.53
C GLU A 37 -6.90 -4.18 -14.84
N THR A 38 -7.57 -3.25 -14.14
CA THR A 38 -9.02 -3.06 -14.19
C THR A 38 -9.34 -1.57 -14.41
N PRO A 39 -9.28 -1.08 -15.65
CA PRO A 39 -9.52 0.33 -15.95
C PRO A 39 -10.95 0.76 -15.62
N LEU A 40 -11.09 1.96 -15.04
CA LEU A 40 -12.41 2.54 -14.72
C LEU A 40 -13.15 2.99 -16.00
N PRO A 41 -14.50 2.93 -16.00
CA PRO A 41 -15.29 3.56 -17.06
C PRO A 41 -15.14 5.09 -17.01
N ARG A 42 -14.77 5.68 -18.15
CA ARG A 42 -14.54 7.13 -18.28
C ARG A 42 -15.36 7.78 -19.38
N SER A 43 -16.00 7.00 -20.25
CA SER A 43 -16.87 7.51 -21.32
C SER A 43 -17.77 6.39 -21.84
N TRP A 44 -18.76 6.75 -22.66
CA TRP A 44 -19.58 5.79 -23.40
C TRP A 44 -18.75 5.12 -24.50
N SER A 45 -18.98 3.83 -24.71
CA SER A 45 -18.22 3.05 -25.70
C SER A 45 -18.77 3.28 -27.10
N PRO A 46 -17.95 3.75 -28.06
CA PRO A 46 -18.37 3.83 -29.46
C PRO A 46 -18.67 2.45 -30.07
N LYS A 47 -18.07 1.39 -29.51
CA LYS A 47 -18.21 0.01 -30.01
C LYS A 47 -19.57 -0.61 -29.68
N THR A 48 -20.21 -0.17 -28.60
CA THR A 48 -21.52 -0.69 -28.17
C THR A 48 -22.68 0.23 -28.53
N SER A 49 -22.39 1.42 -29.05
CA SER A 49 -23.40 2.33 -29.58
C SER A 49 -24.03 1.76 -30.85
N THR A 50 -25.35 1.67 -30.88
CA THR A 50 -26.12 1.28 -32.07
C THR A 50 -26.11 2.40 -33.11
N THR A 51 -26.54 2.10 -34.34
CA THR A 51 -26.77 3.11 -35.39
C THR A 51 -27.92 4.07 -35.05
N THR A 52 -28.67 3.84 -33.97
CA THR A 52 -29.76 4.68 -33.48
C THR A 52 -29.36 5.64 -32.36
N LEU A 53 -28.13 5.53 -31.85
CA LEU A 53 -27.52 6.47 -30.92
C LEU A 53 -26.34 7.20 -31.57
N GLY A 54 -26.15 8.46 -31.20
CA GLY A 54 -24.94 9.21 -31.50
C GLY A 54 -24.23 9.62 -30.22
N LEU A 55 -22.90 9.66 -30.29
CA LEU A 55 -22.04 10.11 -29.19
C LEU A 55 -21.37 11.43 -29.58
N SER A 56 -21.24 12.34 -28.62
CA SER A 56 -20.51 13.60 -28.78
C SER A 56 -19.87 14.04 -27.46
N GLN A 57 -19.20 15.20 -27.43
CA GLN A 57 -18.55 15.75 -26.23
C GLN A 57 -17.55 14.76 -25.59
N GLY A 58 -16.62 14.24 -26.39
CA GLY A 58 -15.65 13.23 -25.90
C GLY A 58 -16.30 11.91 -25.48
N ASN A 59 -17.39 11.52 -26.16
CA ASN A 59 -18.23 10.35 -25.84
C ASN A 59 -18.88 10.39 -24.46
N LEU A 60 -19.16 11.58 -23.92
CA LEU A 60 -19.93 11.74 -22.68
C LEU A 60 -21.40 12.07 -22.93
N ARG A 61 -21.71 12.69 -24.08
CA ARG A 61 -23.08 12.99 -24.51
C ARG A 61 -23.63 11.88 -25.37
N VAL A 62 -24.84 11.43 -25.06
CA VAL A 62 -25.63 10.48 -25.86
C VAL A 62 -26.85 11.20 -26.40
N HIS A 63 -27.14 11.05 -27.69
CA HIS A 63 -28.35 11.57 -28.32
C HIS A 63 -29.03 10.50 -29.17
N TYR A 64 -30.36 10.45 -29.10
CA TYR A 64 -31.16 9.53 -29.91
C TYR A 64 -31.34 10.08 -31.33
N LYS A 65 -31.06 9.25 -32.34
CA LYS A 65 -31.17 9.59 -33.77
C LYS A 65 -32.05 8.62 -34.57
N GLY A 66 -32.72 7.69 -33.89
CA GLY A 66 -33.67 6.75 -34.51
C GLY A 66 -35.06 7.37 -34.75
N HIS A 67 -35.99 6.56 -35.23
CA HIS A 67 -37.37 7.00 -35.51
C HIS A 67 -38.26 7.08 -34.25
N GLY A 68 -38.03 6.20 -33.28
CA GLY A 68 -38.78 6.14 -32.02
C GLY A 68 -40.29 5.99 -32.17
N LYS A 69 -40.76 5.04 -33.00
CA LYS A 69 -42.18 4.75 -33.21
C LYS A 69 -42.75 3.85 -32.12
N ASN A 70 -41.97 2.90 -31.62
CA ASN A 70 -42.39 1.97 -30.57
C ASN A 70 -41.20 1.45 -29.76
N HIS A 71 -41.47 0.61 -28.76
CA HIS A 71 -40.46 0.05 -27.85
C HIS A 71 -39.36 -0.78 -28.54
N LYS A 72 -39.55 -1.21 -29.79
CA LYS A 72 -38.51 -1.92 -30.57
C LYS A 72 -37.43 -0.98 -31.10
N ASP A 73 -37.70 0.32 -31.08
CA ASP A 73 -36.75 1.35 -31.50
C ASP A 73 -35.87 1.84 -30.33
N ALA A 74 -36.00 1.23 -29.15
CA ALA A 74 -35.15 1.49 -27.99
C ALA A 74 -33.69 1.16 -28.31
N ALA A 75 -32.78 1.97 -27.75
CA ALA A 75 -31.35 1.82 -27.99
C ALA A 75 -30.55 2.20 -26.75
N SER A 76 -29.56 1.38 -26.41
CA SER A 76 -28.68 1.57 -25.26
C SER A 76 -27.22 1.64 -25.66
N VAL A 77 -26.42 2.24 -24.79
CA VAL A 77 -24.96 2.25 -24.87
C VAL A 77 -24.35 1.95 -23.50
N ARG A 78 -23.32 1.11 -23.48
CA ARG A 78 -22.51 0.81 -22.30
C ARG A 78 -21.30 1.73 -22.21
N ALA A 79 -20.79 1.95 -21.01
CA ALA A 79 -19.47 2.56 -20.83
C ALA A 79 -18.35 1.69 -21.45
N THR A 80 -17.13 2.25 -21.55
CA THR A 80 -15.97 1.56 -22.12
C THR A 80 -15.52 0.32 -21.34
N HIS A 81 -15.72 0.31 -20.01
CA HIS A 81 -15.23 -0.73 -19.11
C HIS A 81 -16.30 -1.09 -18.06
N PRO A 82 -16.27 -2.31 -17.51
CA PRO A 82 -17.10 -2.67 -16.38
C PRO A 82 -16.61 -1.95 -15.11
N ILE A 83 -17.45 -1.92 -14.09
CA ILE A 83 -17.10 -1.38 -12.78
C ILE A 83 -16.18 -2.38 -12.05
N PRO A 84 -14.93 -2.01 -11.69
CA PRO A 84 -14.05 -2.89 -10.93
C PRO A 84 -14.59 -3.14 -9.51
N ALA A 85 -14.55 -4.38 -9.04
CA ALA A 85 -14.92 -4.73 -7.65
C ALA A 85 -14.12 -3.94 -6.61
N ALA A 86 -12.85 -3.64 -6.91
CA ALA A 86 -11.96 -2.82 -6.09
C ALA A 86 -12.45 -1.37 -5.88
N CYS A 87 -13.53 -0.92 -6.53
CA CYS A 87 -14.17 0.34 -6.18
C CYS A 87 -14.80 0.29 -4.78
N GLY A 88 -15.29 -0.88 -4.34
CA GLY A 88 -16.15 -1.03 -3.16
C GLY A 88 -17.54 -0.43 -3.37
N ILE A 89 -17.57 0.88 -3.57
CA ILE A 89 -18.74 1.63 -3.99
C ILE A 89 -18.36 2.37 -5.26
N TYR A 90 -19.19 2.31 -6.30
CA TYR A 90 -19.01 3.07 -7.54
C TYR A 90 -20.19 4.00 -7.78
N TYR A 91 -19.92 5.18 -8.33
CA TYR A 91 -20.95 6.19 -8.59
C TYR A 91 -20.71 6.93 -9.91
N PHE A 92 -21.79 7.17 -10.64
CA PHE A 92 -21.83 8.05 -11.81
C PHE A 92 -23.15 8.81 -11.86
N GLU A 93 -23.16 9.96 -12.53
CA GLU A 93 -24.35 10.79 -12.73
C GLU A 93 -24.67 10.97 -14.21
N VAL A 94 -25.95 11.12 -14.52
CA VAL A 94 -26.45 11.39 -15.85
C VAL A 94 -27.36 12.62 -15.79
N LYS A 95 -26.98 13.68 -16.51
CA LYS A 95 -27.79 14.88 -16.68
C LYS A 95 -28.73 14.70 -17.86
N ILE A 96 -30.02 14.93 -17.65
CA ILE A 96 -30.99 14.99 -18.75
C ILE A 96 -30.87 16.36 -19.42
N VAL A 97 -30.26 16.40 -20.60
CA VAL A 97 -30.10 17.62 -21.39
C VAL A 97 -31.42 17.97 -22.08
N SER A 98 -32.12 16.96 -22.59
CA SER A 98 -33.43 17.09 -23.20
C SER A 98 -34.18 15.77 -23.07
N LYS A 99 -35.43 15.80 -22.60
CA LYS A 99 -36.31 14.64 -22.61
C LYS A 99 -36.83 14.27 -24.00
N GLY A 100 -36.55 15.07 -25.03
CA GLY A 100 -37.11 14.86 -26.36
C GLY A 100 -38.63 14.87 -26.37
N ARG A 101 -39.21 13.96 -27.16
CA ARG A 101 -40.67 13.86 -27.32
C ARG A 101 -41.34 13.32 -26.06
N ASP A 102 -41.01 12.08 -25.67
CA ASP A 102 -41.73 11.37 -24.61
C ASP A 102 -40.89 11.18 -23.34
N GLY A 103 -39.56 11.16 -23.44
CA GLY A 103 -38.68 10.98 -22.29
C GLY A 103 -38.54 9.53 -21.84
N TYR A 104 -38.62 8.58 -22.77
CA TYR A 104 -38.42 7.14 -22.53
C TYR A 104 -36.92 6.82 -22.38
N MET A 105 -36.37 7.30 -21.27
CA MET A 105 -34.95 7.25 -20.95
C MET A 105 -34.75 6.32 -19.76
N GLY A 106 -33.90 5.30 -19.93
CA GLY A 106 -33.50 4.39 -18.85
C GLY A 106 -32.05 4.59 -18.46
N ILE A 107 -31.77 4.67 -17.16
CA ILE A 107 -30.41 4.80 -16.61
C ILE A 107 -30.15 3.62 -15.69
N GLY A 108 -28.99 2.98 -15.81
CA GLY A 108 -28.64 1.89 -14.90
C GLY A 108 -27.41 1.10 -15.33
N LEU A 109 -27.53 -0.22 -15.29
CA LEU A 109 -26.43 -1.16 -15.41
C LEU A 109 -26.77 -2.30 -16.37
N SER A 110 -25.79 -2.82 -17.09
CA SER A 110 -25.95 -4.07 -17.83
C SER A 110 -24.66 -4.86 -17.93
N ALA A 111 -24.77 -6.19 -17.92
CA ALA A 111 -23.63 -7.07 -18.18
C ALA A 111 -23.15 -6.99 -19.65
N GLN A 112 -21.95 -7.51 -19.89
CA GLN A 112 -21.45 -7.72 -21.25
C GLN A 112 -22.36 -8.67 -22.02
N GLY A 113 -22.58 -8.40 -23.31
CA GLY A 113 -23.40 -9.26 -24.18
C GLY A 113 -24.91 -9.05 -24.08
N VAL A 114 -25.42 -8.29 -23.11
CA VAL A 114 -26.83 -7.87 -23.07
C VAL A 114 -27.18 -7.11 -24.36
N ASN A 115 -28.39 -7.36 -24.88
CA ASN A 115 -28.91 -6.73 -26.10
C ASN A 115 -29.07 -5.21 -25.91
N MET A 116 -28.50 -4.45 -26.84
CA MET A 116 -28.49 -2.98 -26.79
C MET A 116 -29.67 -2.33 -27.54
N ASN A 117 -30.56 -3.10 -28.18
CA ASN A 117 -31.81 -2.60 -28.77
C ASN A 117 -32.98 -2.61 -27.77
N ARG A 118 -32.66 -2.28 -26.50
CA ARG A 118 -33.54 -2.39 -25.33
C ARG A 118 -33.16 -1.29 -24.35
N LEU A 119 -34.09 -0.84 -23.52
CA LEU A 119 -33.75 0.02 -22.38
C LEU A 119 -33.14 -0.81 -21.23
N PRO A 120 -32.26 -0.21 -20.38
CA PRO A 120 -31.68 -0.89 -19.23
C PRO A 120 -32.76 -1.47 -18.32
N GLY A 121 -32.55 -2.69 -17.83
CA GLY A 121 -33.51 -3.39 -16.95
C GLY A 121 -34.43 -4.39 -17.62
N TRP A 122 -34.73 -4.25 -18.92
CA TRP A 122 -35.73 -5.08 -19.60
C TRP A 122 -35.32 -6.54 -19.84
N ASP A 123 -34.02 -6.80 -19.92
CA ASP A 123 -33.45 -8.12 -20.24
C ASP A 123 -32.63 -8.64 -19.05
N LYS A 124 -32.40 -9.96 -19.01
CA LYS A 124 -31.59 -10.60 -17.96
C LYS A 124 -30.21 -9.96 -17.83
N HIS A 125 -29.73 -9.82 -16.58
CA HIS A 125 -28.47 -9.16 -16.23
C HIS A 125 -28.40 -7.68 -16.65
N SER A 126 -29.57 -7.04 -16.71
CA SER A 126 -29.75 -5.61 -16.95
C SER A 126 -30.62 -5.02 -15.85
N TYR A 127 -30.33 -3.80 -15.46
CA TYR A 127 -30.99 -3.07 -14.38
C TYR A 127 -31.18 -1.62 -14.78
N GLY A 128 -32.34 -1.02 -14.51
CA GLY A 128 -32.61 0.36 -14.93
C GLY A 128 -33.68 1.07 -14.12
N TYR A 129 -33.60 2.40 -14.11
CA TYR A 129 -34.59 3.33 -13.59
C TYR A 129 -35.03 4.25 -14.73
N HIS A 130 -36.35 4.31 -14.98
CA HIS A 130 -36.92 4.92 -16.19
C HIS A 130 -37.61 6.24 -15.87
N GLY A 131 -37.45 7.21 -16.77
CA GLY A 131 -37.81 8.61 -16.52
C GLY A 131 -39.29 8.94 -16.68
N ASP A 132 -40.00 8.22 -17.54
CA ASP A 132 -41.40 8.47 -17.89
C ASP A 132 -42.38 7.98 -16.83
N ASP A 133 -42.07 6.87 -16.15
CA ASP A 133 -42.94 6.24 -15.15
C ASP A 133 -42.34 6.22 -13.74
N GLY A 134 -41.04 6.52 -13.58
CA GLY A 134 -40.34 6.46 -12.31
C GLY A 134 -40.12 5.02 -11.79
N HIS A 135 -40.32 4.01 -12.64
CA HIS A 135 -40.23 2.61 -12.24
C HIS A 135 -38.79 2.09 -12.34
N SER A 136 -38.50 1.08 -11.53
CA SER A 136 -37.30 0.27 -11.61
C SER A 136 -37.57 -1.01 -12.39
N PHE A 137 -36.61 -1.41 -13.20
CA PHE A 137 -36.64 -2.60 -14.04
C PHE A 137 -35.44 -3.48 -13.70
N CYS A 138 -35.70 -4.66 -13.14
CA CYS A 138 -34.68 -5.57 -12.61
C CYS A 138 -34.71 -6.88 -13.38
N SER A 139 -33.94 -6.98 -14.47
CA SER A 139 -33.89 -8.17 -15.33
C SER A 139 -35.28 -8.64 -15.81
N SER A 140 -36.19 -7.69 -16.05
CA SER A 140 -37.59 -7.91 -16.37
C SER A 140 -38.14 -6.75 -17.19
N GLY A 141 -38.98 -7.05 -18.18
CA GLY A 141 -39.72 -6.05 -18.94
C GLY A 141 -40.87 -5.40 -18.17
N THR A 142 -41.19 -5.89 -16.97
CA THR A 142 -42.23 -5.33 -16.10
C THR A 142 -41.58 -4.49 -15.00
N GLY A 143 -41.82 -3.19 -15.03
CA GLY A 143 -41.32 -2.25 -14.04
C GLY A 143 -42.03 -2.37 -12.69
N GLN A 144 -41.36 -1.96 -11.62
CA GLN A 144 -41.92 -1.81 -10.28
C GLN A 144 -41.83 -0.35 -9.83
N PRO A 145 -42.86 0.20 -9.15
CA PRO A 145 -42.79 1.54 -8.59
C PRO A 145 -41.55 1.70 -7.70
N TYR A 146 -40.78 2.76 -7.91
CA TYR A 146 -39.52 2.97 -7.18
C TYR A 146 -39.33 4.43 -6.78
N GLY A 147 -39.24 5.32 -7.77
CA GLY A 147 -38.91 6.72 -7.57
C GLY A 147 -39.87 7.66 -8.30
N PRO A 148 -39.64 8.98 -8.20
CA PRO A 148 -40.36 9.95 -9.02
C PRO A 148 -40.00 9.78 -10.50
N THR A 149 -40.78 10.39 -11.40
CA THR A 149 -40.35 10.56 -12.80
C THR A 149 -39.18 11.55 -12.89
N PHE A 150 -38.47 11.58 -14.02
CA PHE A 150 -37.41 12.57 -14.28
C PHE A 150 -37.41 13.09 -15.71
N THR A 151 -36.96 14.32 -15.89
CA THR A 151 -37.09 15.04 -17.16
C THR A 151 -35.93 16.02 -17.41
N THR A 152 -36.03 16.80 -18.49
CA THR A 152 -35.07 17.86 -18.85
C THR A 152 -34.66 18.69 -17.65
N GLY A 153 -33.35 18.77 -17.40
CA GLY A 153 -32.80 19.52 -16.27
C GLY A 153 -32.54 18.68 -15.02
N ASP A 154 -33.09 17.47 -14.90
CA ASP A 154 -32.77 16.60 -13.77
C ASP A 154 -31.37 15.95 -13.90
N VAL A 155 -30.75 15.66 -12.76
CA VAL A 155 -29.53 14.86 -12.63
C VAL A 155 -29.88 13.58 -11.89
N ILE A 156 -29.61 12.44 -12.52
CA ILE A 156 -29.87 11.12 -11.94
C ILE A 156 -28.55 10.41 -11.69
N GLY A 157 -28.26 10.08 -10.44
CA GLY A 157 -27.10 9.28 -10.07
C GLY A 157 -27.43 7.81 -9.92
N CYS A 158 -26.44 6.96 -10.12
CA CYS A 158 -26.52 5.51 -9.91
C CYS A 158 -25.35 5.10 -9.03
N CYS A 159 -25.65 4.63 -7.82
CA CYS A 159 -24.68 4.17 -6.84
C CYS A 159 -24.71 2.66 -6.73
N VAL A 160 -23.59 2.02 -7.00
CA VAL A 160 -23.40 0.57 -6.95
C VAL A 160 -22.53 0.23 -5.76
N ASN A 161 -23.08 -0.51 -4.81
CA ASN A 161 -22.35 -1.00 -3.66
C ASN A 161 -21.93 -2.47 -3.90
N LEU A 162 -20.66 -2.67 -4.22
CA LEU A 162 -20.05 -3.96 -4.51
C LEU A 162 -19.69 -4.73 -3.23
N ILE A 163 -19.82 -4.11 -2.06
CA ILE A 163 -19.61 -4.76 -0.75
C ILE A 163 -20.78 -5.71 -0.46
N ASN A 164 -22.00 -5.26 -0.69
CA ASN A 164 -23.23 -6.02 -0.41
C ASN A 164 -24.05 -6.32 -1.67
N GLY A 165 -23.56 -5.99 -2.86
CA GLY A 165 -24.23 -6.28 -4.13
C GLY A 165 -25.52 -5.50 -4.33
N THR A 166 -25.63 -4.27 -3.82
CA THR A 166 -26.86 -3.45 -3.94
C THR A 166 -26.68 -2.24 -4.84
N CYS A 167 -27.79 -1.68 -5.33
CA CYS A 167 -27.78 -0.44 -6.10
C CYS A 167 -28.91 0.49 -5.64
N PHE A 168 -28.64 1.78 -5.60
CA PHE A 168 -29.65 2.84 -5.42
C PHE A 168 -29.40 3.99 -6.39
N TYR A 169 -30.46 4.75 -6.68
CA TYR A 169 -30.37 5.94 -7.51
C TYR A 169 -30.49 7.20 -6.67
N THR A 170 -30.00 8.31 -7.23
CA THR A 170 -30.19 9.64 -6.67
C THR A 170 -30.91 10.51 -7.69
N LYS A 171 -31.68 11.49 -7.23
CA LYS A 171 -32.24 12.54 -8.06
C LYS A 171 -31.86 13.89 -7.47
N ASN A 172 -31.21 14.72 -8.28
CA ASN A 172 -30.81 16.08 -7.94
C ASN A 172 -30.06 16.17 -6.59
N GLY A 173 -29.15 15.21 -6.33
CA GLY A 173 -28.35 15.18 -5.10
C GLY A 173 -29.01 14.48 -3.91
N HIS A 174 -30.22 13.93 -4.05
CA HIS A 174 -30.92 13.21 -2.97
C HIS A 174 -31.04 11.72 -3.28
N SER A 175 -30.73 10.86 -2.30
CA SER A 175 -30.90 9.41 -2.43
C SER A 175 -32.38 9.02 -2.48
N LEU A 176 -32.72 8.11 -3.39
CA LEU A 176 -34.06 7.54 -3.55
C LEU A 176 -34.24 6.21 -2.80
N GLY A 177 -33.26 5.81 -2.00
CA GLY A 177 -33.27 4.53 -1.29
C GLY A 177 -32.95 3.33 -2.17
N ARG A 178 -32.78 2.16 -1.54
CA ARG A 178 -32.36 0.93 -2.23
C ARG A 178 -33.33 0.56 -3.35
N CYS A 179 -32.80 0.40 -4.56
CA CYS A 179 -33.55 -0.03 -5.74
C CYS A 179 -33.39 -1.53 -5.97
N ILE A 180 -32.14 -2.01 -6.05
CA ILE A 180 -31.81 -3.41 -6.33
C ILE A 180 -31.11 -3.99 -5.11
N GLY A 181 -31.69 -5.07 -4.58
CA GLY A 181 -31.21 -5.77 -3.38
C GLY A 181 -30.14 -6.83 -3.65
N ASP A 182 -30.08 -7.35 -4.89
CA ASP A 182 -29.08 -8.33 -5.32
C ASP A 182 -28.75 -8.14 -6.80
N LEU A 183 -27.49 -7.77 -7.08
CA LEU A 183 -26.93 -7.67 -8.43
C LEU A 183 -26.46 -9.02 -8.99
N GLY A 184 -26.78 -10.13 -8.30
CA GLY A 184 -26.71 -11.50 -8.79
C GLY A 184 -25.29 -11.98 -9.08
N GLY A 185 -24.31 -11.58 -8.25
CA GLY A 185 -22.90 -11.96 -8.41
C GLY A 185 -22.27 -11.58 -9.76
N SER A 186 -22.94 -10.73 -10.55
CA SER A 186 -22.53 -10.36 -11.90
C SER A 186 -21.37 -9.36 -11.82
N ALA A 187 -20.15 -9.87 -11.62
CA ALA A 187 -18.95 -9.10 -11.28
C ALA A 187 -18.52 -8.05 -12.33
N ASN A 188 -19.17 -7.97 -13.49
CA ASN A 188 -18.78 -7.13 -14.62
C ASN A 188 -19.96 -6.31 -15.18
N LEU A 189 -20.64 -5.56 -14.31
CA LEU A 189 -21.68 -4.62 -14.75
C LEU A 189 -21.05 -3.34 -15.31
N TYR A 190 -21.62 -2.86 -16.40
CA TYR A 190 -21.26 -1.61 -17.05
C TYR A 190 -22.32 -0.56 -16.73
N PRO A 191 -21.94 0.70 -16.47
CA PRO A 191 -22.86 1.82 -16.59
C PRO A 191 -23.52 1.78 -17.97
N THR A 192 -24.82 2.02 -18.02
CA THR A 192 -25.62 1.96 -19.24
C THR A 192 -26.69 3.05 -19.22
N VAL A 193 -26.87 3.71 -20.36
CA VAL A 193 -28.06 4.54 -20.64
C VAL A 193 -28.76 4.02 -21.88
N GLY A 194 -30.08 4.12 -21.90
CA GLY A 194 -30.90 3.83 -23.06
C GLY A 194 -31.89 4.96 -23.33
N LEU A 195 -32.10 5.23 -24.61
CA LEU A 195 -33.00 6.23 -25.15
C LEU A 195 -33.91 5.58 -26.20
N GLN A 196 -35.05 6.18 -26.48
CA GLN A 196 -36.03 5.60 -27.41
C GLN A 196 -36.74 6.63 -28.29
N THR A 197 -36.83 7.91 -27.91
CA THR A 197 -37.61 8.90 -28.68
C THR A 197 -36.79 10.06 -29.23
N PRO A 198 -37.19 10.63 -30.39
CA PRO A 198 -36.46 11.74 -31.00
C PRO A 198 -36.27 12.92 -30.06
N GLY A 199 -35.06 13.51 -30.07
CA GLY A 199 -34.71 14.68 -29.28
C GLY A 199 -34.26 14.38 -27.86
N GLU A 200 -34.22 13.11 -27.44
CA GLU A 200 -33.64 12.69 -26.16
C GLU A 200 -32.11 12.87 -26.18
N ILE A 201 -31.59 13.56 -25.17
CA ILE A 201 -30.17 13.86 -25.02
C ILE A 201 -29.80 13.79 -23.53
N VAL A 202 -28.73 13.06 -23.23
CA VAL A 202 -28.19 12.93 -21.87
C VAL A 202 -26.67 13.08 -21.84
N ASP A 203 -26.13 13.63 -20.74
CA ASP A 203 -24.69 13.76 -20.51
C ASP A 203 -24.28 12.93 -19.29
N ALA A 204 -23.20 12.16 -19.41
CA ALA A 204 -22.63 11.42 -18.30
C ALA A 204 -21.51 12.18 -17.59
N ASN A 205 -21.50 12.04 -16.27
CA ASN A 205 -20.38 12.35 -15.40
C ASN A 205 -19.91 11.05 -14.74
N PHE A 206 -18.77 10.53 -15.17
CA PHE A 206 -18.06 9.40 -14.57
C PHE A 206 -17.03 9.86 -13.53
N GLY A 207 -17.08 11.13 -13.11
CA GLY A 207 -16.11 11.78 -12.24
C GLY A 207 -15.29 12.86 -12.95
N GLN A 208 -15.65 13.28 -14.17
CA GLN A 208 -15.05 14.44 -14.85
C GLN A 208 -15.35 15.74 -14.11
N GLN A 209 -16.55 15.84 -13.53
CA GLN A 209 -17.00 16.98 -12.73
C GLN A 209 -17.35 16.53 -11.30
N PRO A 210 -17.38 17.46 -10.32
CA PRO A 210 -17.94 17.16 -9.01
C PRO A 210 -19.36 16.59 -9.15
N PHE A 211 -19.69 15.61 -8.32
CA PHE A 211 -21.03 15.05 -8.27
C PHE A 211 -21.97 15.98 -7.49
N LEU A 212 -23.25 15.94 -7.84
CA LEU A 212 -24.28 16.66 -7.10
C LEU A 212 -24.62 15.95 -5.78
N PHE A 213 -24.58 14.61 -5.77
CA PHE A 213 -24.67 13.82 -4.55
C PHE A 213 -23.32 13.76 -3.81
N ASP A 214 -23.34 13.89 -2.48
CA ASP A 214 -22.15 13.72 -1.64
C ASP A 214 -21.81 12.22 -1.49
N ILE A 215 -21.23 11.66 -2.55
CA ILE A 215 -20.80 10.26 -2.56
C ILE A 215 -19.66 9.99 -1.56
N GLU A 216 -18.85 11.00 -1.23
CA GLU A 216 -17.73 10.84 -0.32
C GLU A 216 -18.20 10.64 1.11
N ASP A 217 -19.26 11.32 1.53
CA ASP A 217 -19.91 11.08 2.82
C ASP A 217 -20.50 9.68 2.92
N TYR A 218 -21.24 9.24 1.90
CA TYR A 218 -21.76 7.88 1.84
C TYR A 218 -20.65 6.81 1.91
N MET A 219 -19.53 7.04 1.21
CA MET A 219 -18.37 6.15 1.28
C MET A 219 -17.71 6.18 2.67
N ARG A 220 -17.63 7.34 3.35
CA ARG A 220 -17.09 7.44 4.72
C ARG A 220 -17.90 6.58 5.70
N GLU A 221 -19.23 6.64 5.63
CA GLU A 221 -20.10 5.83 6.48
C GLU A 221 -19.84 4.33 6.29
N TRP A 222 -19.70 3.89 5.03
CA TRP A 222 -19.40 2.49 4.74
C TRP A 222 -17.99 2.06 5.14
N ARG A 223 -16.99 2.93 4.98
CA ARG A 223 -15.63 2.67 5.51
C ARG A 223 -15.67 2.44 7.01
N ALA A 224 -16.37 3.30 7.76
CA ALA A 224 -16.51 3.14 9.21
C ALA A 224 -17.18 1.82 9.60
N LYS A 225 -18.20 1.36 8.84
CA LYS A 225 -18.84 0.06 9.06
C LYS A 225 -17.89 -1.12 8.82
N VAL A 226 -17.12 -1.08 7.73
CA VAL A 226 -16.12 -2.12 7.42
C VAL A 226 -15.04 -2.16 8.51
N GLN A 227 -14.47 -1.01 8.87
CA GLN A 227 -13.48 -0.89 9.94
C GLN A 227 -14.03 -1.39 11.28
N GLY A 228 -15.26 -1.03 11.65
CA GLY A 228 -15.91 -1.53 12.86
C GLY A 228 -16.08 -3.04 12.87
N THR A 229 -16.36 -3.65 11.70
CA THR A 229 -16.45 -5.11 11.55
C THR A 229 -15.09 -5.77 11.74
N VAL A 230 -14.02 -5.18 11.19
CA VAL A 230 -12.64 -5.68 11.36
C VAL A 230 -12.21 -5.58 12.81
N HIS A 231 -12.40 -4.43 13.47
CA HIS A 231 -12.06 -4.24 14.89
C HIS A 231 -12.89 -5.12 15.83
N GLY A 232 -14.15 -5.38 15.50
CA GLY A 232 -15.04 -6.25 16.25
C GLY A 232 -14.85 -7.74 15.96
N PHE A 233 -13.95 -8.11 15.04
CA PHE A 233 -13.76 -9.51 14.67
C PHE A 233 -13.14 -10.28 15.84
N PRO A 234 -13.79 -11.36 16.32
CA PRO A 234 -13.31 -12.09 17.49
C PRO A 234 -11.99 -12.80 17.16
N ILE A 235 -10.93 -12.41 17.86
CA ILE A 235 -9.68 -13.20 17.92
C ILE A 235 -9.96 -14.38 18.87
N SER A 236 -9.69 -15.62 18.44
CA SER A 236 -10.00 -16.81 19.23
C SER A 236 -9.41 -16.72 20.65
N ALA A 237 -10.20 -17.11 21.64
CA ALA A 237 -10.00 -16.79 23.06
C ALA A 237 -8.86 -17.54 23.77
N GLN A 238 -7.92 -18.17 23.06
CA GLN A 238 -6.64 -18.53 23.67
C GLN A 238 -5.75 -17.29 23.69
N LEU A 239 -6.15 -16.27 24.47
CA LEU A 239 -5.44 -14.99 24.60
C LEU A 239 -3.93 -15.16 24.86
N GLY A 240 -3.55 -16.23 25.56
CA GLY A 240 -2.14 -16.56 25.80
C GLY A 240 -1.36 -16.96 24.54
N GLU A 241 -1.99 -17.65 23.59
CA GLU A 241 -1.34 -18.11 22.36
C GLU A 241 -1.05 -16.95 21.41
N TRP A 242 -2.02 -16.06 21.19
CA TRP A 242 -1.82 -14.89 20.32
C TRP A 242 -0.82 -13.90 20.91
N GLN A 243 -0.85 -13.70 22.23
CA GLN A 243 0.12 -12.85 22.91
C GLN A 243 1.55 -13.38 22.74
N ALA A 244 1.75 -14.69 22.93
CA ALA A 244 3.05 -15.33 22.74
C ALA A 244 3.50 -15.27 21.28
N VAL A 245 2.59 -15.49 20.32
CA VAL A 245 2.89 -15.37 18.88
C VAL A 245 3.33 -13.94 18.55
N LEU A 246 2.60 -12.92 18.99
CA LEU A 246 2.96 -11.52 18.76
C LEU A 246 4.30 -11.15 19.41
N GLN A 247 4.53 -11.58 20.65
CA GLN A 247 5.81 -11.37 21.33
C GLN A 247 6.97 -12.04 20.59
N ASN A 248 6.78 -13.26 20.07
CA ASN A 248 7.78 -13.96 19.27
C ASN A 248 8.02 -13.26 17.92
N MET A 249 6.97 -12.75 17.28
CA MET A 249 7.09 -11.97 16.04
C MET A 249 7.90 -10.68 16.25
N VAL A 250 7.63 -9.95 17.34
CA VAL A 250 8.38 -8.73 17.70
C VAL A 250 9.82 -9.06 18.09
N SER A 251 10.03 -10.05 18.96
CA SER A 251 11.37 -10.47 19.39
C SER A 251 12.24 -10.91 18.21
N SER A 252 11.71 -11.76 17.32
CA SER A 252 12.43 -12.21 16.12
C SER A 252 12.75 -11.07 15.16
N TYR A 253 11.86 -10.08 15.01
CA TYR A 253 12.14 -8.87 14.23
C TYR A 253 13.28 -8.06 14.85
N LEU A 254 13.26 -7.84 16.16
CA LEU A 254 14.32 -7.10 16.85
C LEU A 254 15.68 -7.78 16.72
N VAL A 255 15.72 -9.10 16.89
CA VAL A 255 16.96 -9.88 16.74
C VAL A 255 17.44 -9.89 15.29
N HIS A 256 16.55 -10.09 14.32
CA HIS A 256 16.87 -10.10 12.89
C HIS A 256 17.56 -8.82 12.45
N HIS A 257 17.01 -7.65 12.81
CA HIS A 257 17.59 -6.34 12.50
C HIS A 257 18.72 -5.91 13.44
N GLY A 258 19.10 -6.75 14.41
CA GLY A 258 20.21 -6.46 15.31
C GLY A 258 19.89 -5.37 16.33
N TYR A 259 18.63 -5.17 16.73
CA TYR A 259 18.26 -4.26 17.83
C TYR A 259 18.51 -4.91 19.20
N CYS A 260 19.75 -5.28 19.45
CA CYS A 260 20.16 -6.17 20.52
C CYS A 260 19.80 -5.70 21.94
N ALA A 261 20.02 -4.42 22.25
CA ALA A 261 19.66 -3.84 23.55
C ALA A 261 18.14 -3.87 23.76
N THR A 262 17.38 -3.48 22.74
CA THR A 262 15.91 -3.51 22.73
C THR A 262 15.37 -4.94 22.83
N ALA A 263 15.92 -5.88 22.07
CA ALA A 263 15.56 -7.30 22.11
C ALA A 263 15.79 -7.89 23.50
N THR A 264 16.91 -7.54 24.14
CA THR A 264 17.25 -8.00 25.50
C THR A 264 16.29 -7.44 26.55
N ALA A 265 16.00 -6.13 26.47
CA ALA A 265 15.03 -5.49 27.35
C ALA A 265 13.62 -6.08 27.16
N PHE A 266 13.21 -6.31 25.91
CA PHE A 266 11.94 -6.93 25.55
C PHE A 266 11.85 -8.36 26.10
N ALA A 267 12.84 -9.21 25.82
CA ALA A 267 12.93 -10.59 26.29
C ALA A 267 12.82 -10.72 27.82
N ARG A 268 13.44 -9.79 28.57
CA ARG A 268 13.32 -9.74 30.04
C ARG A 268 11.90 -9.42 30.50
N MET A 269 11.19 -8.55 29.80
CA MET A 269 9.84 -8.12 30.15
C MET A 269 8.78 -9.16 29.76
N THR A 270 9.00 -9.89 28.66
CA THR A 270 8.03 -10.84 28.11
C THR A 270 8.36 -12.30 28.42
N GLU A 271 9.45 -12.57 29.14
CA GLU A 271 9.96 -13.90 29.44
C GLU A 271 10.17 -14.78 28.19
N THR A 272 10.41 -14.16 27.02
CA THR A 272 10.67 -14.86 25.76
C THR A 272 12.17 -15.00 25.51
N PRO A 273 12.70 -16.23 25.39
CA PRO A 273 14.13 -16.43 25.18
C PRO A 273 14.56 -15.98 23.77
N ILE A 274 15.75 -15.39 23.69
CA ILE A 274 16.40 -15.07 22.41
C ILE A 274 17.04 -16.36 21.89
N GLN A 275 16.67 -16.79 20.68
CA GLN A 275 17.18 -18.02 20.07
C GLN A 275 18.62 -17.89 19.55
N GLU A 276 19.02 -16.69 19.09
CA GLU A 276 20.34 -16.43 18.53
C GLU A 276 21.35 -16.03 19.62
N GLU A 277 22.58 -16.50 19.50
CA GLU A 277 23.66 -16.13 20.40
C GLU A 277 24.01 -14.64 20.26
N GLN A 278 24.23 -13.96 21.40
CA GLN A 278 24.59 -12.56 21.48
C GLN A 278 25.82 -12.19 20.62
N ALA A 279 26.80 -13.09 20.50
CA ALA A 279 27.99 -12.89 19.68
C ALA A 279 27.64 -12.82 18.18
N SER A 280 26.72 -13.68 17.71
CA SER A 280 26.25 -13.68 16.33
C SER A 280 25.53 -12.38 15.99
N ILE A 281 24.65 -11.90 16.87
CA ILE A 281 23.94 -10.62 16.70
C ILE A 281 24.95 -9.46 16.58
N LYS A 282 25.96 -9.41 17.44
CA LYS A 282 27.02 -8.38 17.41
C LYS A 282 27.85 -8.42 16.12
N ASN A 283 28.18 -9.62 15.63
CA ASN A 283 28.90 -9.78 14.37
C ASN A 283 28.09 -9.21 13.20
N ARG A 284 26.79 -9.53 13.13
CA ARG A 284 25.87 -8.99 12.11
C ARG A 284 25.72 -7.47 12.23
N GLN A 285 25.53 -6.93 13.44
CA GLN A 285 25.48 -5.48 13.67
C GLN A 285 26.73 -4.77 13.14
N LYS A 286 27.92 -5.33 13.38
CA LYS A 286 29.18 -4.76 12.91
C LYS A 286 29.23 -4.71 11.37
N ILE A 287 28.82 -5.79 10.71
CA ILE A 287 28.78 -5.86 9.24
C ILE A 287 27.75 -4.87 8.68
N GLN A 288 26.53 -4.87 9.21
CA GLN A 288 25.46 -3.96 8.77
C GLN A 288 25.88 -2.50 8.93
N LYS A 289 26.51 -2.14 10.06
CA LYS A 289 27.04 -0.80 10.29
C LYS A 289 28.05 -0.39 9.23
N LEU A 290 28.99 -1.28 8.85
CA LEU A 290 29.96 -0.98 7.80
C LEU A 290 29.28 -0.71 6.44
N VAL A 291 28.28 -1.50 6.07
CA VAL A 291 27.51 -1.27 4.82
C VAL A 291 26.77 0.07 4.89
N LEU A 292 26.05 0.35 5.98
CA LEU A 292 25.27 1.57 6.15
C LEU A 292 26.13 2.83 6.25
N GLU A 293 27.38 2.72 6.73
CA GLU A 293 28.39 3.79 6.71
C GLU A 293 29.02 4.02 5.33
N GLY A 294 28.74 3.15 4.35
CA GLY A 294 29.34 3.18 3.01
C GLY A 294 30.74 2.55 2.93
N ARG A 295 31.18 1.83 3.97
CA ARG A 295 32.46 1.12 4.05
C ARG A 295 32.29 -0.32 3.58
N VAL A 296 31.85 -0.48 2.34
CA VAL A 296 31.40 -1.77 1.81
C VAL A 296 32.56 -2.74 1.61
N GLY A 297 33.75 -2.26 1.24
CA GLY A 297 34.96 -3.10 1.18
C GLY A 297 35.25 -3.79 2.51
N GLU A 298 35.27 -3.04 3.61
CA GLU A 298 35.47 -3.59 4.96
C GLU A 298 34.32 -4.50 5.39
N ALA A 299 33.09 -4.23 4.95
CA ALA A 299 31.95 -5.10 5.21
C ALA A 299 32.12 -6.47 4.54
N ILE A 300 32.62 -6.51 3.30
CA ILE A 300 32.92 -7.75 2.56
C ILE A 300 34.01 -8.55 3.30
N GLU A 301 35.12 -7.91 3.66
CA GLU A 301 36.22 -8.56 4.39
C GLU A 301 35.77 -9.11 5.75
N THR A 302 35.01 -8.30 6.50
CA THR A 302 34.47 -8.70 7.81
C THR A 302 33.49 -9.88 7.66
N THR A 303 32.69 -9.89 6.61
CA THR A 303 31.79 -11.01 6.29
C THR A 303 32.57 -12.28 5.99
N GLN A 304 33.60 -12.22 5.14
CA GLN A 304 34.44 -13.39 4.82
C GLN A 304 35.17 -13.93 6.05
N ARG A 305 35.56 -13.04 6.98
CA ARG A 305 36.22 -13.42 8.22
C ARG A 305 35.29 -14.11 9.22
N PHE A 306 34.07 -13.60 9.40
CA PHE A 306 33.12 -14.16 10.37
C PHE A 306 32.27 -15.31 9.81
N TYR A 307 32.06 -15.33 8.49
CA TYR A 307 31.22 -16.28 7.78
C TYR A 307 31.97 -16.81 6.54
N PRO A 308 33.03 -17.62 6.74
CA PRO A 308 33.88 -18.10 5.65
C PRO A 308 33.05 -18.91 4.63
N GLY A 309 33.34 -18.68 3.34
CA GLY A 309 32.62 -19.32 2.23
C GLY A 309 31.26 -18.70 1.90
N LEU A 310 30.65 -17.86 2.75
CA LEU A 310 29.30 -17.33 2.50
C LEU A 310 29.18 -16.61 1.16
N LEU A 311 30.10 -15.69 0.87
CA LEU A 311 30.08 -14.90 -0.36
C LEU A 311 30.51 -15.73 -1.60
N GLU A 312 31.30 -16.78 -1.41
CA GLU A 312 31.70 -17.70 -2.49
C GLU A 312 30.51 -18.54 -2.96
N HIS A 313 29.68 -19.01 -2.02
CA HIS A 313 28.44 -19.73 -2.32
C HIS A 313 27.31 -18.81 -2.82
N ASN A 314 27.46 -17.49 -2.69
CA ASN A 314 26.46 -16.49 -3.08
C ASN A 314 27.05 -15.46 -4.06
N PRO A 315 27.41 -15.87 -5.29
CA PRO A 315 28.10 -15.00 -6.26
C PRO A 315 27.29 -13.76 -6.65
N ASN A 316 25.95 -13.86 -6.73
CA ASN A 316 25.08 -12.72 -7.03
C ASN A 316 25.09 -11.66 -5.91
N LEU A 317 25.14 -12.10 -4.63
CA LEU A 317 25.24 -11.19 -3.49
C LEU A 317 26.60 -10.50 -3.46
N LEU A 318 27.67 -11.25 -3.70
CA LEU A 318 29.03 -10.69 -3.81
C LEU A 318 29.09 -9.64 -4.93
N PHE A 319 28.50 -9.93 -6.09
CA PHE A 319 28.43 -8.99 -7.21
C PHE A 319 27.67 -7.71 -6.83
N MET A 320 26.52 -7.85 -6.17
CA MET A 320 25.73 -6.72 -5.70
C MET A 320 26.49 -5.86 -4.68
N LEU A 321 27.18 -6.49 -3.72
CA LEU A 321 28.06 -5.80 -2.77
C LEU A 321 29.20 -5.06 -3.47
N LYS A 322 29.82 -5.67 -4.49
CA LYS A 322 30.88 -5.03 -5.27
C LYS A 322 30.39 -3.87 -6.13
N CYS A 323 29.19 -3.95 -6.70
CA CYS A 323 28.53 -2.81 -7.34
C CYS A 323 28.28 -1.67 -6.35
N ARG A 324 27.78 -1.99 -5.15
CA ARG A 324 27.60 -0.96 -4.10
C ARG A 324 28.94 -0.37 -3.65
N GLN A 325 29.97 -1.19 -3.47
CA GLN A 325 31.33 -0.72 -3.16
C GLN A 325 31.81 0.29 -4.20
N PHE A 326 31.63 0.02 -5.49
CA PHE A 326 31.99 0.95 -6.55
C PHE A 326 31.26 2.30 -6.41
N VAL A 327 29.95 2.29 -6.17
CA VAL A 327 29.17 3.51 -5.95
C VAL A 327 29.68 4.30 -4.74
N GLU A 328 30.03 3.62 -3.64
CA GLU A 328 30.61 4.27 -2.45
C GLU A 328 32.05 4.77 -2.67
N MET A 329 32.83 4.11 -3.52
CA MET A 329 34.13 4.63 -3.94
C MET A 329 33.97 5.93 -4.74
N VAL A 330 32.99 6.00 -5.65
CA VAL A 330 32.63 7.23 -6.38
C VAL A 330 32.17 8.34 -5.42
N ASN A 331 31.37 7.97 -4.41
CA ASN A 331 30.91 8.88 -3.35
C ASN A 331 32.04 9.31 -2.39
N GLY A 332 33.17 8.59 -2.37
CA GLY A 332 34.33 8.85 -1.51
C GLY A 332 34.21 8.35 -0.07
N THR A 333 33.20 7.53 0.23
CA THR A 333 32.89 6.98 1.56
C THR A 333 33.63 5.67 1.83
N ASP A 334 33.93 4.89 0.78
CA ASP A 334 34.62 3.60 0.91
C ASP A 334 36.11 3.77 1.27
N SER A 335 36.63 2.84 2.08
CA SER A 335 37.97 2.87 2.64
C SER A 335 39.10 2.85 1.60
N GLU A 336 38.89 2.21 0.44
CA GLU A 336 39.89 2.16 -0.65
C GLU A 336 40.21 3.54 -1.20
N VAL A 337 39.26 4.48 -1.15
CA VAL A 337 39.41 5.83 -1.68
C VAL A 337 39.56 6.87 -0.56
N ARG A 338 38.86 6.69 0.57
CA ARG A 338 38.91 7.62 1.71
C ARG A 338 40.32 7.79 2.28
N SER A 339 41.09 6.70 2.30
CA SER A 339 42.50 6.73 2.75
C SER A 339 43.38 7.60 1.84
N LEU A 340 43.12 7.60 0.53
CA LEU A 340 43.86 8.37 -0.47
C LEU A 340 43.47 9.86 -0.47
N SER A 341 42.22 10.20 -0.16
CA SER A 341 41.71 11.57 -0.07
C SER A 341 42.24 12.37 1.12
N SER A 342 42.85 11.70 2.12
CA SER A 342 43.40 12.35 3.32
C SER A 342 44.84 12.88 3.17
N ARG A 343 45.54 12.57 2.07
CA ARG A 343 46.88 13.09 1.77
C ARG A 343 46.82 14.16 0.70
N SER A 344 46.62 15.42 1.12
CA SER A 344 46.84 16.57 0.24
C SER A 344 48.35 16.82 0.08
N PRO A 345 48.90 16.95 -1.13
CA PRO A 345 50.28 17.35 -1.34
C PRO A 345 50.37 18.88 -1.44
N LYS A 346 50.82 19.56 -0.38
CA LYS A 346 51.45 20.89 -0.45
C LYS A 346 52.02 21.33 0.91
N SER A 347 53.33 21.13 1.07
CA SER A 347 54.24 22.13 1.63
C SER A 347 55.67 21.73 1.23
N GLN A 348 56.04 22.09 0.00
CA GLN A 348 57.43 22.30 -0.34
C GLN A 348 57.70 23.78 -0.08
N ASP A 349 58.38 24.07 1.03
CA ASP A 349 59.27 25.22 1.13
C ASP A 349 60.44 24.79 2.01
N SER A 350 61.58 24.59 1.37
CA SER A 350 62.88 24.38 2.00
C SER A 350 63.66 25.69 1.90
N TYR A 351 64.19 26.21 3.01
CA TYR A 351 65.51 26.84 3.13
C TYR A 351 65.87 27.10 4.61
N PRO A 352 67.15 27.32 4.98
CA PRO A 352 67.88 26.44 5.91
C PRO A 352 68.36 27.15 7.19
N GLY A 353 68.64 26.38 8.25
CA GLY A 353 69.30 26.93 9.45
C GLY A 353 69.32 25.96 10.63
N SER A 354 70.34 25.11 10.69
CA SER A 354 70.82 24.47 11.93
C SER A 354 71.47 25.53 12.86
N PRO A 355 71.61 25.36 14.20
CA PRO A 355 71.86 24.07 14.85
C PRO A 355 71.19 23.79 16.21
N SER A 356 70.94 22.48 16.40
CA SER A 356 71.20 21.65 17.59
C SER A 356 71.77 22.33 18.84
N LEU A 357 71.13 22.11 20.00
CA LEU A 357 71.78 21.58 21.21
C LEU A 357 70.78 20.76 22.07
N SER A 358 71.04 19.46 22.12
CA SER A 358 70.73 18.47 23.16
C SER A 358 71.13 18.94 24.59
N PRO A 359 71.00 18.16 25.70
CA PRO A 359 70.08 17.06 26.06
C PRO A 359 69.60 17.03 27.56
N ARG A 360 68.68 16.09 27.85
CA ARG A 360 68.74 15.10 28.97
C ARG A 360 68.38 15.45 30.43
N HIS A 361 67.93 14.35 31.07
CA HIS A 361 67.83 14.00 32.50
C HIS A 361 66.65 14.64 33.24
N GLY A 362 65.82 13.92 33.99
CA GLY A 362 65.99 12.65 34.71
C GLY A 362 65.14 12.71 36.00
N PRO A 363 65.04 11.64 36.79
CA PRO A 363 63.77 11.15 37.36
C PRO A 363 63.57 11.41 38.88
N SER A 364 62.52 10.77 39.44
CA SER A 364 62.24 10.46 40.87
C SER A 364 61.03 11.22 41.43
N SER A 365 59.89 10.62 41.83
CA SER A 365 59.53 9.46 42.69
C SER A 365 59.25 9.82 44.16
N SER A 366 58.00 9.55 44.56
CA SER A 366 57.55 8.82 45.79
C SER A 366 57.71 9.39 47.21
N HIS A 367 56.69 9.00 48.01
CA HIS A 367 56.51 8.94 49.49
C HIS A 367 55.83 10.15 50.15
N MET A 368 54.65 10.05 50.81
CA MET A 368 54.00 9.12 51.78
C MET A 368 54.09 9.59 53.26
N HIS A 369 52.95 9.42 53.94
CA HIS A 369 52.60 9.55 55.38
C HIS A 369 52.24 10.97 55.90
N ASN A 370 51.01 11.27 56.36
CA ASN A 370 50.03 10.66 57.30
C ASN A 370 50.16 11.23 58.73
N THR A 371 49.16 12.00 59.16
CA THR A 371 48.53 12.11 60.50
C THR A 371 47.29 13.02 60.29
N GLY A 372 46.11 12.87 60.87
CA GLY A 372 45.48 11.94 61.79
C GLY A 372 44.04 12.44 62.06
N ALA A 373 43.15 11.50 62.43
CA ALA A 373 41.93 11.64 63.23
C ALA A 373 40.96 12.83 62.97
N ASP A 374 39.76 12.56 62.44
CA ASP A 374 38.57 12.20 63.23
C ASP A 374 37.30 12.16 62.35
N SER A 375 36.52 11.09 62.55
CA SER A 375 35.14 10.86 62.08
C SER A 375 34.16 11.75 62.89
N PRO A 376 32.86 11.93 62.52
CA PRO A 376 32.00 10.89 61.93
C PRO A 376 30.95 11.34 60.88
N SER A 377 30.51 10.39 60.02
CA SER A 377 29.16 9.77 59.97
C SER A 377 28.03 10.72 59.53
N CYS A 378 27.50 10.61 58.30
CA CYS A 378 26.34 9.80 57.89
C CYS A 378 25.12 9.87 58.84
N SER A 379 23.90 10.09 58.32
CA SER A 379 22.90 9.01 58.18
C SER A 379 21.68 9.41 57.33
N ASN A 380 21.25 8.47 56.48
CA ASN A 380 19.88 8.29 55.99
C ASN A 380 18.92 7.99 57.15
N GLY A 381 17.62 8.30 57.03
CA GLY A 381 16.63 7.74 57.96
C GLY A 381 15.21 8.28 57.88
N VAL A 382 14.35 7.49 57.26
CA VAL A 382 12.88 7.53 57.24
C VAL A 382 12.28 7.52 58.66
N ALA A 383 11.19 8.27 58.93
CA ALA A 383 10.07 7.81 59.76
C ALA A 383 8.89 8.80 59.82
N SER A 384 7.68 8.22 59.78
CA SER A 384 6.36 8.83 59.83
C SER A 384 5.85 9.01 61.27
N THR A 385 5.10 10.08 61.56
CA THR A 385 4.17 10.19 62.72
C THR A 385 2.98 11.07 62.31
N LYS A 386 1.75 10.54 62.15
CA LYS A 386 0.67 10.16 63.10
C LYS A 386 -0.18 11.31 63.66
N ASN A 387 -1.50 11.09 63.50
CA ASN A 387 -2.67 11.51 64.32
C ASN A 387 -3.32 12.90 64.03
N LYS A 388 -4.57 12.95 63.53
CA LYS A 388 -5.92 12.82 64.20
C LYS A 388 -6.45 14.22 64.57
N GLN A 389 -7.72 14.62 64.45
CA GLN A 389 -9.01 13.94 64.21
C GLN A 389 -10.12 15.01 63.97
N ASN A 390 -11.29 14.54 63.51
CA ASN A 390 -12.66 15.13 63.52
C ASN A 390 -13.18 15.60 62.15
N HIS A 391 -14.36 15.24 61.65
CA HIS A 391 -15.37 14.20 61.99
C HIS A 391 -16.29 14.03 60.75
N SER A 392 -16.99 12.89 60.69
CA SER A 392 -17.94 12.41 59.65
C SER A 392 -19.05 13.41 59.24
N LYS A 393 -19.73 13.32 58.08
CA LYS A 393 -20.72 12.28 57.70
C LYS A 393 -21.27 12.56 56.27
N TYR A 394 -21.62 11.48 55.54
CA TYR A 394 -22.58 11.37 54.41
C TYR A 394 -23.90 12.18 54.63
N PRO A 395 -24.80 12.41 53.63
CA PRO A 395 -25.07 11.52 52.49
C PRO A 395 -25.53 12.16 51.14
N ALA A 396 -25.57 11.36 50.08
CA ALA A 396 -26.64 11.40 49.06
C ALA A 396 -27.78 10.50 49.58
N PRO A 397 -29.10 10.75 49.34
CA PRO A 397 -29.66 10.52 48.00
C PRO A 397 -31.02 11.23 47.65
N SER A 398 -31.44 11.08 46.39
CA SER A 398 -32.81 10.78 45.87
C SER A 398 -33.97 11.76 46.17
N SER A 399 -35.06 11.93 45.42
CA SER A 399 -35.64 11.42 44.16
C SER A 399 -37.09 11.95 44.11
N SER A 400 -37.67 12.15 42.92
CA SER A 400 -39.07 11.80 42.54
C SER A 400 -39.44 12.56 41.25
N SER A 401 -39.79 11.99 40.10
CA SER A 401 -40.71 10.90 39.69
C SER A 401 -42.12 11.38 39.36
N SER A 402 -42.52 11.25 38.09
CA SER A 402 -43.84 10.82 37.58
C SER A 402 -43.88 11.06 36.05
N SER A 403 -44.40 10.22 35.15
CA SER A 403 -44.96 8.87 35.20
C SER A 403 -45.37 8.48 33.77
N SER A 404 -45.03 7.24 33.38
CA SER A 404 -45.75 6.26 32.53
C SER A 404 -46.70 6.67 31.40
N SER A 405 -46.48 6.05 30.23
CA SER A 405 -47.51 5.21 29.57
C SER A 405 -46.88 4.09 28.73
N SER A 406 -47.48 2.91 28.84
CA SER A 406 -47.07 1.57 28.41
C SER A 406 -47.86 1.06 27.20
N SER A 407 -47.25 0.21 26.36
CA SER A 407 -47.87 -0.92 25.63
C SER A 407 -46.79 -1.65 24.82
N SER A 408 -46.28 -2.81 25.22
CA SER A 408 -46.78 -4.19 25.04
C SER A 408 -46.79 -4.72 23.59
N SER A 409 -45.88 -5.68 23.34
CA SER A 409 -46.01 -6.93 22.55
C SER A 409 -46.56 -6.89 21.12
N SER A 410 -45.84 -7.50 20.17
CA SER A 410 -46.20 -8.80 19.55
C SER A 410 -45.25 -9.17 18.41
N SER A 411 -44.55 -10.29 18.55
CA SER A 411 -44.07 -11.10 17.42
C SER A 411 -45.26 -11.81 16.77
N PRO A 412 -45.29 -12.04 15.45
CA PRO A 412 -46.12 -13.08 14.88
C PRO A 412 -45.31 -14.34 14.64
N SER A 413 -45.88 -15.40 15.18
CA SER A 413 -45.61 -16.81 15.01
C SER A 413 -45.58 -17.28 13.56
N SER A 414 -44.72 -18.28 13.35
CA SER A 414 -44.84 -19.40 12.42
C SER A 414 -46.30 -19.82 12.16
N VAL A 415 -46.66 -19.92 10.88
CA VAL A 415 -47.85 -20.64 10.44
C VAL A 415 -47.44 -21.65 9.38
N ASN A 416 -47.61 -22.93 9.73
CA ASN A 416 -47.61 -24.06 8.82
C ASN A 416 -48.67 -23.84 7.73
N TYR A 417 -48.32 -24.11 6.48
CA TYR A 417 -49.31 -24.49 5.47
C TYR A 417 -49.05 -25.93 5.05
N SER A 418 -50.07 -26.73 5.35
CA SER A 418 -50.23 -28.14 5.05
C SER A 418 -50.42 -28.37 3.54
N GLU A 419 -49.89 -29.49 3.07
CA GLU A 419 -50.24 -30.12 1.80
C GLU A 419 -51.74 -30.35 1.67
N SER A 420 -52.26 -30.19 0.45
CA SER A 420 -53.38 -30.97 -0.09
C SER A 420 -53.41 -30.90 -1.62
N ASN A 421 -53.23 -32.08 -2.21
CA ASN A 421 -53.50 -32.45 -3.60
C ASN A 421 -54.84 -31.91 -4.14
N SER A 422 -54.91 -31.67 -5.46
CA SER A 422 -55.68 -32.54 -6.38
C SER A 422 -55.65 -32.07 -7.85
N THR A 423 -55.29 -33.05 -8.70
CA THR A 423 -55.90 -33.46 -9.98
C THR A 423 -55.87 -32.56 -11.22
N ASP A 424 -54.94 -32.92 -12.12
CA ASP A 424 -55.15 -33.58 -13.42
C ASP A 424 -56.14 -32.99 -14.44
N SER A 425 -55.62 -32.70 -15.64
CA SER A 425 -56.29 -33.04 -16.91
C SER A 425 -55.30 -33.11 -18.07
N THR A 426 -55.45 -34.18 -18.83
CA THR A 426 -54.59 -34.79 -19.83
C THR A 426 -54.95 -34.41 -21.27
N LYS A 427 -53.95 -34.46 -22.18
CA LYS A 427 -54.01 -34.99 -23.58
C LYS A 427 -52.64 -34.73 -24.25
N SER A 428 -51.75 -35.72 -24.44
CA SER A 428 -51.65 -36.68 -25.59
C SER A 428 -51.41 -35.96 -26.94
N GLN A 429 -50.42 -36.24 -27.80
CA GLN A 429 -49.67 -37.46 -28.15
C GLN A 429 -48.48 -37.07 -29.11
N PRO A 430 -47.63 -38.02 -29.56
CA PRO A 430 -46.16 -37.88 -29.73
C PRO A 430 -45.68 -37.85 -31.19
N HIS A 431 -44.39 -37.56 -31.41
CA HIS A 431 -43.59 -38.22 -32.45
C HIS A 431 -42.09 -38.24 -32.08
N SER A 432 -41.54 -39.44 -32.12
CA SER A 432 -40.13 -39.82 -32.03
C SER A 432 -39.45 -39.76 -33.40
N SER A 433 -38.18 -39.38 -33.48
CA SER A 433 -37.08 -40.21 -34.01
C SER A 433 -35.73 -39.44 -34.06
N THR A 434 -34.72 -40.03 -33.41
CA THR A 434 -33.29 -40.21 -33.80
C THR A 434 -32.50 -39.03 -34.39
N SER A 435 -31.20 -38.82 -34.17
CA SER A 435 -30.11 -39.36 -33.35
C SER A 435 -28.84 -38.70 -33.91
N ASN A 436 -27.80 -38.54 -33.08
CA ASN A 436 -26.38 -38.27 -33.40
C ASN A 436 -25.91 -36.82 -33.27
N GLN A 437 -25.35 -36.50 -32.11
CA GLN A 437 -24.25 -35.55 -32.04
C GLN A 437 -23.18 -36.05 -31.08
N GLU A 438 -21.94 -35.95 -31.57
CA GLU A 438 -20.71 -36.47 -30.99
C GLU A 438 -20.38 -35.87 -29.61
N THR A 439 -19.98 -36.77 -28.72
CA THR A 439 -19.38 -36.50 -27.43
C THR A 439 -17.93 -36.02 -27.61
N ARG A 440 -17.63 -34.77 -27.19
CA ARG A 440 -16.29 -34.39 -26.72
C ARG A 440 -16.39 -33.88 -25.29
N PHE A 441 -15.81 -34.66 -24.40
CA PHE A 441 -15.66 -34.42 -22.97
C PHE A 441 -14.63 -33.33 -22.68
N TYR A 442 -14.98 -32.38 -21.81
CA TYR A 442 -14.05 -31.71 -20.89
C TYR A 442 -14.71 -31.69 -19.50
N PRO A 443 -13.99 -32.05 -18.41
CA PRO A 443 -14.58 -32.33 -17.12
C PRO A 443 -14.87 -31.06 -16.30
N GLN A 444 -16.06 -31.03 -15.70
CA GLN A 444 -16.47 -30.11 -14.63
C GLN A 444 -15.74 -30.47 -13.32
N GLN A 445 -15.24 -29.46 -12.60
CA GLN A 445 -14.76 -29.62 -11.23
C GLN A 445 -15.92 -29.41 -10.24
N PRO A 446 -16.09 -30.29 -9.23
CA PRO A 446 -17.08 -30.11 -8.18
C PRO A 446 -16.53 -29.35 -6.97
N TRP A 447 -17.41 -28.54 -6.40
CA TRP A 447 -17.25 -27.82 -5.14
C TRP A 447 -17.13 -28.80 -3.95
N LEU A 448 -16.16 -28.56 -3.06
CA LEU A 448 -16.06 -29.23 -1.76
C LEU A 448 -16.13 -28.20 -0.63
N ASN A 449 -17.22 -28.27 0.14
CA ASN A 449 -17.26 -27.88 1.54
C ASN A 449 -16.35 -28.82 2.35
N PRO A 450 -15.74 -28.33 3.44
CA PRO A 450 -15.55 -29.19 4.59
C PRO A 450 -16.02 -28.53 5.89
N GLU A 451 -17.08 -29.09 6.49
CA GLU A 451 -17.28 -29.08 7.93
C GLU A 451 -16.16 -29.91 8.58
N TRP A 452 -15.43 -29.33 9.54
CA TRP A 452 -14.47 -30.08 10.36
C TRP A 452 -15.03 -30.30 11.77
N ARG A 453 -15.30 -31.56 12.10
CA ARG A 453 -15.44 -32.07 13.49
C ARG A 453 -14.08 -32.60 13.97
N PRO A 454 -13.68 -32.38 15.23
CA PRO A 454 -12.43 -32.89 15.76
C PRO A 454 -12.56 -34.35 16.23
N SER A 455 -11.66 -35.23 15.79
CA SER A 455 -11.46 -36.56 16.35
C SER A 455 -10.29 -36.55 17.35
N GLN A 456 -10.53 -37.11 18.53
CA GLN A 456 -9.55 -37.32 19.59
C GLN A 456 -8.57 -38.43 19.19
N ALA A 457 -7.27 -38.18 19.33
CA ALA A 457 -6.25 -39.22 19.45
C ALA A 457 -5.16 -38.75 20.43
N ALA A 458 -4.86 -39.59 21.42
CA ALA A 458 -3.97 -39.33 22.55
C ALA A 458 -2.47 -39.29 22.15
N PRO A 459 -1.60 -38.60 22.91
CA PRO A 459 -0.17 -38.56 22.63
C PRO A 459 0.57 -39.73 23.28
N THR A 460 1.42 -40.40 22.49
CA THR A 460 2.44 -41.32 22.95
C THR A 460 3.69 -40.56 23.37
N THR A 461 4.02 -40.65 24.67
CA THR A 461 5.27 -40.20 25.31
C THR A 461 6.44 -41.13 25.04
N TYR A 462 7.65 -40.61 24.84
CA TYR A 462 8.96 -41.11 25.36
C TYR A 462 10.07 -40.03 25.17
N PRO A 463 11.20 -40.07 25.91
CA PRO A 463 11.71 -38.91 26.64
C PRO A 463 12.98 -38.25 26.07
N TRP A 464 13.20 -36.99 26.49
CA TRP A 464 14.44 -36.21 26.31
C TRP A 464 15.52 -36.60 27.35
N PRO A 465 16.82 -36.58 27.00
CA PRO A 465 17.90 -36.69 27.97
C PRO A 465 18.17 -35.34 28.64
N THR A 466 18.34 -35.39 29.96
CA THR A 466 18.82 -34.28 30.82
C THR A 466 20.30 -33.97 30.57
N PRO A 467 20.72 -32.68 30.51
CA PRO A 467 22.11 -32.32 30.72
C PRO A 467 22.39 -32.09 32.20
N THR A 468 23.45 -32.75 32.67
CA THR A 468 24.08 -32.61 33.97
C THR A 468 24.73 -31.23 34.15
N SER A 469 24.58 -30.69 35.35
CA SER A 469 25.26 -29.49 35.85
C SER A 469 26.79 -29.56 35.72
N SER A 470 27.39 -28.51 35.16
CA SER A 470 28.76 -28.12 35.49
C SER A 470 28.77 -26.66 35.92
N LEU A 471 29.11 -26.42 37.19
CA LEU A 471 29.55 -25.13 37.72
C LEU A 471 30.73 -24.60 36.90
N HIS A 472 30.75 -23.31 36.58
CA HIS A 472 31.92 -22.45 36.85
C HIS A 472 31.64 -20.95 36.63
N SER A 473 31.90 -20.22 37.72
CA SER A 473 32.48 -18.88 37.84
C SER A 473 31.72 -17.67 37.26
N ASP A 474 30.99 -17.00 38.15
CA ASP A 474 30.66 -15.58 38.02
C ASP A 474 31.95 -14.75 37.94
N SER A 475 32.02 -13.90 36.93
CA SER A 475 32.89 -12.73 36.91
C SER A 475 32.03 -11.57 36.45
N GLU A 476 31.51 -10.84 37.42
CA GLU A 476 30.87 -9.54 37.22
C GLU A 476 31.91 -8.59 36.61
N MET A 477 31.70 -8.22 35.34
CA MET A 477 32.44 -7.15 34.69
C MET A 477 31.46 -5.99 34.51
N GLU A 478 31.69 -4.92 35.27
CA GLU A 478 30.93 -3.67 35.20
C GLU A 478 30.95 -3.14 33.76
N MET A 479 29.77 -2.95 33.16
CA MET A 479 29.64 -2.32 31.84
C MET A 479 29.70 -0.80 32.00
N GLU A 480 30.76 -0.18 31.49
CA GLU A 480 30.74 1.24 31.15
C GLU A 480 29.73 1.48 30.02
N ALA A 481 28.77 2.36 30.28
CA ALA A 481 27.74 2.77 29.34
C ALA A 481 28.29 3.76 28.31
N GLU A 482 28.94 3.26 27.27
CA GLU A 482 29.19 4.03 26.05
C GLU A 482 27.84 4.34 25.37
N HIS A 483 27.48 5.62 25.28
CA HIS A 483 26.28 6.09 24.59
C HIS A 483 26.41 5.85 23.09
N TYR A 484 25.73 4.84 22.57
CA TYR A 484 25.60 4.61 21.12
C TYR A 484 24.40 5.39 20.58
N PRO A 485 24.58 6.37 19.68
CA PRO A 485 23.48 6.91 18.92
C PRO A 485 23.03 5.83 17.92
N ASN A 486 21.92 5.18 18.24
CA ASN A 486 21.21 4.31 17.31
C ASN A 486 20.67 5.19 16.18
N GLY A 487 21.14 4.94 14.95
CA GLY A 487 20.77 5.67 13.74
C GLY A 487 19.31 5.50 13.35
N VAL A 488 18.41 6.12 14.11
CA VAL A 488 17.12 6.57 13.59
C VAL A 488 17.37 7.95 13.01
N LEU A 489 17.59 8.02 11.69
CA LEU A 489 17.27 9.26 11.00
C LEU A 489 15.76 9.39 11.10
N GLU A 490 15.27 10.33 11.89
CA GLU A 490 13.86 10.69 11.90
C GLU A 490 13.40 10.94 10.46
N THR A 491 12.46 10.13 9.98
CA THR A 491 11.38 10.61 9.10
C THR A 491 10.28 9.56 9.10
N MET A 492 9.41 9.64 10.11
CA MET A 492 8.03 9.20 9.91
C MET A 492 7.41 10.11 8.84
N SER A 493 6.98 9.49 7.75
CA SER A 493 6.25 10.15 6.67
C SER A 493 4.87 10.58 7.19
N THR A 494 4.81 11.74 7.85
CA THR A 494 3.55 12.45 8.11
C THR A 494 3.45 13.60 7.12
N ARG A 495 2.57 13.43 6.13
CA ARG A 495 2.13 14.53 5.26
C ARG A 495 1.37 15.54 6.09
N ILE A 496 2.01 16.68 6.41
CA ILE A 496 1.30 17.92 6.71
C ILE A 496 1.63 18.92 5.60
N VAL A 497 0.57 19.35 4.93
CA VAL A 497 0.56 20.32 3.83
C VAL A 497 0.42 21.72 4.42
N ASN A 498 1.39 22.62 4.17
CA ASN A 498 1.15 23.99 3.70
C ASN A 498 2.45 24.82 3.63
N GLY A 499 2.59 25.61 2.56
CA GLY A 499 3.64 26.62 2.42
C GLY A 499 3.99 26.88 0.96
N ALA A 500 3.14 27.62 0.25
CA ALA A 500 3.31 28.00 -1.13
C ALA A 500 4.54 28.91 -1.34
N TYR A 501 5.36 28.60 -2.34
CA TYR A 501 6.15 29.61 -3.05
C TYR A 501 6.00 29.38 -4.55
N LYS A 502 5.36 30.36 -5.19
CA LYS A 502 5.26 30.49 -6.64
C LYS A 502 6.64 30.86 -7.19
N HIS A 503 7.07 30.19 -8.24
CA HIS A 503 8.17 30.68 -9.08
C HIS A 503 7.55 31.17 -10.38
N GLU A 504 7.43 32.49 -10.52
CA GLU A 504 7.30 33.13 -11.82
C GLU A 504 8.71 33.30 -12.42
N ASP A 505 8.77 33.00 -13.71
CA ASP A 505 9.60 33.49 -14.81
C ASP A 505 11.03 34.02 -14.53
N LEU A 506 11.99 33.56 -15.34
CA LEU A 506 12.75 34.46 -16.21
C LEU A 506 13.67 33.68 -17.16
N GLN A 507 13.58 34.08 -18.42
CA GLN A 507 14.37 33.66 -19.55
C GLN A 507 15.49 34.68 -19.73
N THR A 508 16.75 34.30 -19.46
CA THR A 508 17.96 35.09 -19.74
C THR A 508 19.13 34.11 -19.79
N ASP A 509 19.66 33.79 -20.97
CA ASP A 509 20.71 34.51 -21.72
C ASP A 509 22.11 34.19 -21.21
N GLU A 510 22.92 33.65 -22.11
CA GLU A 510 24.25 33.13 -21.83
C GLU A 510 25.24 34.27 -21.60
N SER A 511 25.78 34.38 -20.39
CA SER A 511 27.16 34.83 -20.21
C SER A 511 27.69 34.48 -18.83
N SER A 512 28.94 34.04 -18.83
CA SER A 512 29.75 33.57 -17.71
C SER A 512 29.74 34.47 -16.47
N MET A 513 29.34 33.91 -15.32
CA MET A 513 29.93 34.25 -14.02
C MET A 513 30.01 32.99 -13.16
N ASP A 514 31.22 32.75 -12.66
CA ASP A 514 31.65 31.72 -11.72
C ASP A 514 30.85 31.84 -10.41
N ASP A 515 30.06 30.81 -10.06
CA ASP A 515 29.27 30.78 -8.83
C ASP A 515 29.78 29.68 -7.88
N GLY A 516 30.16 30.12 -6.68
CA GLY A 516 30.95 29.41 -5.68
C GLY A 516 30.17 28.38 -4.86
N HIS A 517 29.45 27.48 -5.51
CA HIS A 517 29.03 26.23 -4.87
C HIS A 517 30.19 25.22 -4.94
N PRO A 518 30.56 24.53 -3.85
CA PRO A 518 31.58 23.50 -3.91
C PRO A 518 31.08 22.38 -4.83
N ARG A 519 31.47 22.41 -6.11
CA ARG A 519 31.23 21.32 -7.05
C ARG A 519 31.77 20.05 -6.40
N ARG A 520 30.89 19.10 -6.11
CA ARG A 520 31.26 17.79 -5.57
C ARG A 520 31.91 17.00 -6.70
N GLN A 521 33.19 17.31 -6.93
CA GLN A 521 33.97 16.61 -7.94
C GLN A 521 34.14 15.15 -7.53
N LEU A 522 34.21 14.29 -8.54
CA LEU A 522 34.51 12.87 -8.39
C LEU A 522 35.72 12.68 -7.45
N CYS A 523 35.48 12.10 -6.27
CA CYS A 523 36.46 11.91 -5.20
C CYS A 523 37.23 13.18 -4.78
N GLY A 524 36.60 14.35 -4.83
CA GLY A 524 37.24 15.63 -4.49
C GLY A 524 38.40 16.01 -5.41
N GLY A 525 38.46 15.46 -6.63
CA GLY A 525 39.52 15.74 -7.61
C GLY A 525 40.82 14.96 -7.39
N ASN A 526 40.83 13.96 -6.52
CA ASN A 526 42.02 13.15 -6.26
C ASN A 526 42.27 12.14 -7.40
N GLN A 527 43.31 12.37 -8.18
CA GLN A 527 43.67 11.53 -9.33
C GLN A 527 43.95 10.07 -8.93
N ALA A 528 44.61 9.82 -7.80
CA ALA A 528 44.88 8.46 -7.34
C ALA A 528 43.59 7.70 -6.96
N ALA A 529 42.62 8.41 -6.39
CA ALA A 529 41.30 7.85 -6.12
C ALA A 529 40.54 7.50 -7.40
N THR A 530 40.58 8.39 -8.39
CA THR A 530 39.95 8.17 -9.70
C THR A 530 40.58 6.97 -10.42
N GLU A 531 41.91 6.85 -10.42
CA GLU A 531 42.61 5.70 -10.99
C GLU A 531 42.20 4.39 -10.29
N ARG A 532 42.08 4.39 -8.97
CA ARG A 532 41.64 3.21 -8.22
C ARG A 532 40.21 2.81 -8.56
N ILE A 533 39.30 3.77 -8.73
CA ILE A 533 37.92 3.50 -9.16
C ILE A 533 37.87 2.90 -10.55
N ILE A 534 38.65 3.42 -11.50
CA ILE A 534 38.71 2.88 -12.86
C ILE A 534 39.21 1.44 -12.84
N LEU A 535 40.26 1.15 -12.05
CA LEU A 535 40.77 -0.21 -11.90
C LEU A 535 39.71 -1.14 -11.30
N PHE A 536 39.05 -0.73 -10.21
CA PHE A 536 37.97 -1.50 -9.60
C PHE A 536 36.80 -1.73 -10.58
N GLY A 537 36.43 -0.72 -11.37
CA GLY A 537 35.39 -0.86 -12.39
C GLY A 537 35.72 -1.92 -13.44
N ARG A 538 37.01 -2.06 -13.83
CA ARG A 538 37.46 -3.14 -14.72
C ARG A 538 37.39 -4.51 -14.05
N GLU A 539 37.78 -4.61 -12.79
CA GLU A 539 37.64 -5.84 -11.98
C GLU A 539 36.16 -6.27 -11.89
N LEU A 540 35.26 -5.31 -11.66
CA LEU A 540 33.83 -5.53 -11.56
C LEU A 540 33.19 -5.96 -12.89
N GLN A 541 33.62 -5.36 -14.01
CA GLN A 541 33.21 -5.78 -15.36
C GLN A 541 33.66 -7.22 -15.65
N ALA A 542 34.91 -7.56 -15.34
CA ALA A 542 35.44 -8.91 -15.52
C ALA A 542 34.67 -9.94 -14.67
N LEU A 543 34.29 -9.58 -13.45
CA LEU A 543 33.44 -10.41 -12.59
C LEU A 543 32.06 -10.67 -13.22
N SER A 544 31.43 -9.64 -13.79
CA SER A 544 30.14 -9.79 -14.49
C SER A 544 30.24 -10.73 -15.70
N GLU A 545 31.31 -10.59 -16.49
CA GLU A 545 31.57 -11.46 -17.65
C GLU A 545 31.87 -12.91 -17.23
N GLN A 546 32.56 -13.11 -16.11
CA GLN A 546 32.77 -14.44 -15.54
C GLN A 546 31.44 -15.07 -15.12
N LEU A 547 30.62 -14.35 -14.35
CA LEU A 547 29.31 -14.83 -13.92
C LEU A 547 28.39 -15.11 -15.12
N GLY A 548 28.45 -14.27 -16.15
CA GLY A 548 27.73 -14.47 -17.40
C GLY A 548 28.13 -15.74 -18.17
N ARG A 549 29.41 -16.14 -18.07
CA ARG A 549 29.92 -17.39 -18.66
C ARG A 549 29.52 -18.63 -17.87
N GLU A 550 29.56 -18.55 -16.54
CA GLU A 550 29.29 -19.69 -15.65
C GLU A 550 27.78 -19.95 -15.45
N TYR A 551 26.97 -18.90 -15.30
CA TYR A 551 25.56 -18.99 -14.92
C TYR A 551 24.58 -18.42 -15.96
N GLY A 552 25.09 -17.88 -17.06
CA GLY A 552 24.30 -17.24 -18.10
C GLY A 552 24.09 -15.73 -17.87
N LYS A 553 23.58 -15.03 -18.90
CA LYS A 553 23.39 -13.58 -18.84
C LYS A 553 22.31 -13.21 -17.81
N ASN A 554 22.66 -12.33 -16.88
CA ASN A 554 21.74 -11.74 -15.92
C ASN A 554 21.49 -10.26 -16.26
N LEU A 555 20.24 -9.93 -16.60
CA LEU A 555 19.84 -8.56 -16.97
C LEU A 555 20.03 -7.59 -15.80
N ALA A 556 19.76 -8.03 -14.56
CA ALA A 556 19.94 -7.19 -13.37
C ALA A 556 21.41 -6.82 -13.16
N HIS A 557 22.35 -7.75 -13.40
CA HIS A 557 23.78 -7.43 -13.32
C HIS A 557 24.18 -6.37 -14.35
N THR A 558 23.60 -6.45 -15.55
CA THR A 558 23.88 -5.51 -16.64
C THR A 558 23.36 -4.11 -16.29
N GLU A 559 22.13 -4.03 -15.78
CA GLU A 559 21.51 -2.78 -15.34
C GLU A 559 22.28 -2.13 -14.18
N MET A 560 22.67 -2.91 -13.16
CA MET A 560 23.46 -2.42 -12.03
C MET A 560 24.81 -1.84 -12.46
N LEU A 561 25.50 -2.46 -13.42
CA LEU A 561 26.75 -1.94 -13.97
C LEU A 561 26.53 -0.66 -14.76
N GLN A 562 25.50 -0.64 -15.60
CA GLN A 562 25.18 0.52 -16.42
C GLN A 562 24.90 1.73 -15.52
N ASP A 563 24.07 1.55 -14.50
CA ASP A 563 23.78 2.59 -13.51
C ASP A 563 25.04 3.04 -12.78
N ALA A 564 25.81 2.10 -12.21
CA ALA A 564 27.02 2.42 -11.46
C ALA A 564 28.05 3.17 -12.32
N PHE A 565 28.36 2.67 -13.52
CA PHE A 565 29.37 3.26 -14.40
C PHE A 565 28.94 4.59 -15.00
N SER A 566 27.63 4.82 -15.19
CA SER A 566 27.14 6.10 -15.69
C SER A 566 27.50 7.28 -14.78
N LEU A 567 27.71 7.05 -13.47
CA LEU A 567 28.17 8.06 -12.52
C LEU A 567 29.54 8.63 -12.88
N LEU A 568 30.40 7.87 -13.57
CA LEU A 568 31.73 8.33 -14.02
C LEU A 568 31.67 9.27 -15.23
N ALA A 569 30.55 9.29 -15.95
CA ALA A 569 30.41 10.12 -17.16
C ALA A 569 30.25 11.61 -16.84
N TYR A 570 30.09 11.97 -15.56
CA TYR A 570 29.82 13.33 -15.10
C TYR A 570 30.91 13.80 -14.14
N SER A 571 31.34 15.05 -14.28
CA SER A 571 32.33 15.65 -13.37
C SER A 571 31.81 15.77 -11.94
N ASP A 572 30.50 15.97 -11.79
CA ASP A 572 29.76 15.85 -10.53
C ASP A 572 28.81 14.64 -10.62
N PRO A 573 29.09 13.53 -9.92
CA PRO A 573 28.25 12.33 -9.94
C PRO A 573 26.79 12.56 -9.53
N TRP A 574 26.48 13.60 -8.74
CA TRP A 574 25.10 13.92 -8.33
C TRP A 574 24.28 14.54 -9.46
N SER A 575 24.93 15.09 -10.49
CA SER A 575 24.26 15.62 -11.69
C SER A 575 23.84 14.52 -12.68
N CYS A 576 24.28 13.28 -12.45
CA CYS A 576 23.91 12.14 -13.28
C CYS A 576 22.40 11.82 -13.17
N PRO A 577 21.72 11.38 -14.25
CA PRO A 577 20.31 10.94 -14.18
C PRO A 577 20.03 9.86 -13.12
N VAL A 578 21.04 9.05 -12.79
CA VAL A 578 20.98 8.05 -11.71
C VAL A 578 21.72 8.49 -10.44
N GLY A 579 21.94 9.79 -10.25
CA GLY A 579 22.65 10.35 -9.09
C GLY A 579 22.02 9.95 -7.75
N GLN A 580 20.73 9.62 -7.73
CA GLN A 580 20.03 9.04 -6.56
C GLN A 580 20.68 7.75 -6.04
N GLN A 581 21.45 7.03 -6.86
CA GLN A 581 22.23 5.85 -6.44
C GLN A 581 23.23 6.18 -5.31
N LEU A 582 23.68 7.44 -5.22
CA LEU A 582 24.62 7.91 -4.19
C LEU A 582 23.94 8.19 -2.84
N ASP A 583 22.61 8.21 -2.80
CA ASP A 583 21.86 8.43 -1.56
C ASP A 583 22.16 7.29 -0.56
N PRO A 584 22.46 7.61 0.72
CA PRO A 584 22.63 6.61 1.76
C PRO A 584 21.49 5.59 1.86
N ILE A 585 20.25 5.95 1.53
CA ILE A 585 19.11 5.03 1.58
C ILE A 585 19.28 3.82 0.64
N GLN A 586 20.05 3.98 -0.43
CA GLN A 586 20.34 2.92 -1.40
C GLN A 586 21.28 1.84 -0.84
N ARG A 587 21.82 2.02 0.38
CA ARG A 587 22.60 1.01 1.11
C ARG A 587 21.69 -0.05 1.75
N GLU A 588 20.45 0.31 2.10
CA GLU A 588 19.54 -0.55 2.85
C GLU A 588 19.21 -1.88 2.15
N PRO A 589 18.90 -1.92 0.84
CA PRO A 589 18.57 -3.18 0.16
C PRO A 589 19.73 -4.18 0.17
N VAL A 590 20.96 -3.68 -0.06
CA VAL A 590 22.17 -4.52 -0.07
C VAL A 590 22.52 -4.99 1.34
N CYS A 591 22.36 -4.12 2.34
CA CYS A 591 22.55 -4.45 3.76
C CYS A 591 21.56 -5.53 4.21
N ALA A 592 20.28 -5.39 3.86
CA ALA A 592 19.24 -6.36 4.18
C ALA A 592 19.47 -7.72 3.50
N ALA A 593 19.88 -7.71 2.22
CA ALA A 593 20.22 -8.94 1.49
C ALA A 593 21.43 -9.67 2.10
N LEU A 594 22.47 -8.93 2.49
CA LEU A 594 23.63 -9.49 3.19
C LEU A 594 23.24 -10.09 4.55
N ASN A 595 22.48 -9.36 5.37
CA ASN A 595 22.00 -9.86 6.65
C ASN A 595 21.13 -11.13 6.48
N SER A 596 20.26 -11.15 5.46
CA SER A 596 19.43 -12.31 5.13
C SER A 596 20.26 -13.54 4.78
N ALA A 597 21.31 -13.37 3.97
CA ALA A 597 22.22 -14.47 3.60
C ALA A 597 23.05 -14.98 4.79
N ILE A 598 23.47 -14.08 5.69
CA ILE A 598 24.14 -14.46 6.94
C ILE A 598 23.22 -15.34 7.79
N LEU A 599 21.97 -14.90 8.01
CA LEU A 599 21.00 -15.67 8.78
C LEU A 599 20.71 -17.03 8.13
N GLU A 600 20.50 -17.07 6.82
CA GLU A 600 20.25 -18.31 6.07
C GLU A 600 21.43 -19.30 6.18
N SER A 601 22.68 -18.81 6.12
CA SER A 601 23.87 -19.65 6.29
C SER A 601 23.96 -20.32 7.67
N GLN A 602 23.27 -19.76 8.67
CA GLN A 602 23.18 -20.27 10.02
C GLN A 602 21.86 -21.03 10.28
N ASN A 603 21.09 -21.35 9.23
CA ASN A 603 19.76 -21.96 9.30
C ASN A 603 18.72 -21.11 10.08
N LEU A 604 18.91 -19.81 10.11
CA LEU A 604 17.96 -18.86 10.69
C LEU A 604 17.05 -18.26 9.59
N PRO A 605 15.83 -17.80 9.94
CA PRO A 605 14.91 -17.21 8.96
C PRO A 605 15.50 -15.97 8.27
N LYS A 606 15.53 -16.00 6.93
CA LYS A 606 15.98 -14.87 6.10
C LYS A 606 15.13 -13.60 6.28
N GLN A 607 13.86 -13.74 6.63
CA GLN A 607 12.93 -12.64 6.89
C GLN A 607 12.20 -12.88 8.21
N PRO A 608 11.95 -11.82 8.99
CA PRO A 608 11.21 -11.96 10.24
C PRO A 608 9.73 -12.27 9.95
N PRO A 609 9.09 -13.17 10.73
CA PRO A 609 7.68 -13.52 10.57
C PRO A 609 6.72 -12.32 10.57
N LEU A 610 7.05 -11.25 11.29
CA LEU A 610 6.26 -10.02 11.30
C LEU A 610 6.13 -9.38 9.91
N MET A 611 7.26 -9.28 9.17
CA MET A 611 7.25 -8.72 7.82
C MET A 611 6.49 -9.63 6.83
N LEU A 612 6.65 -10.95 7.00
CA LEU A 612 5.90 -11.93 6.20
C LEU A 612 4.40 -11.79 6.43
N ALA A 613 3.96 -11.66 7.69
CA ALA A 613 2.55 -11.49 8.03
C ALA A 613 1.95 -10.21 7.41
N LEU A 614 2.66 -9.08 7.48
CA LEU A 614 2.23 -7.82 6.86
C LEU A 614 2.14 -7.93 5.33
N GLY A 615 3.13 -8.56 4.70
CA GLY A 615 3.14 -8.82 3.26
C GLY A 615 2.00 -9.73 2.83
N GLN A 616 1.77 -10.81 3.57
CA GLN A 616 0.67 -11.75 3.33
C GLN A 616 -0.69 -11.11 3.53
N ALA A 617 -0.87 -10.27 4.55
CA ALA A 617 -2.13 -9.54 4.77
C ALA A 617 -2.43 -8.57 3.61
N SER A 618 -1.42 -7.83 3.16
CA SER A 618 -1.54 -6.91 2.02
C SER A 618 -1.87 -7.65 0.72
N GLU A 619 -1.18 -8.76 0.46
CA GLU A 619 -1.42 -9.61 -0.70
C GLU A 619 -2.79 -10.30 -0.65
N CYS A 620 -3.23 -10.73 0.53
CA CYS A 620 -4.55 -11.30 0.74
C CYS A 620 -5.65 -10.31 0.36
N LEU A 621 -5.57 -9.05 0.82
CA LEU A 621 -6.51 -7.99 0.44
C LEU A 621 -6.52 -7.76 -1.09
N ARG A 622 -5.35 -7.80 -1.73
CA ARG A 622 -5.22 -7.69 -3.19
C ARG A 622 -5.89 -8.85 -3.93
N LEU A 623 -5.73 -10.09 -3.43
CA LEU A 623 -6.38 -11.28 -3.98
C LEU A 623 -7.89 -11.25 -3.77
N MET A 624 -8.36 -10.80 -2.60
CA MET A 624 -9.79 -10.59 -2.31
C MET A 624 -10.41 -9.60 -3.31
N ALA A 625 -9.72 -8.51 -3.63
CA ALA A 625 -10.17 -7.54 -4.63
C ALA A 625 -10.32 -8.17 -6.02
N ARG A 626 -9.33 -8.97 -6.45
CA ARG A 626 -9.38 -9.71 -7.73
C ARG A 626 -10.48 -10.77 -7.74
N ALA A 627 -10.78 -11.37 -6.60
CA ALA A 627 -11.88 -12.33 -6.45
C ALA A 627 -13.27 -11.66 -6.43
N GLY A 628 -13.35 -10.32 -6.46
CA GLY A 628 -14.61 -9.59 -6.53
C GLY A 628 -15.20 -9.19 -5.17
N LEU A 629 -14.45 -9.32 -4.08
CA LEU A 629 -14.93 -8.98 -2.73
C LEU A 629 -14.84 -7.47 -2.50
N GLY A 630 -15.94 -6.73 -2.69
CA GLY A 630 -15.93 -5.26 -2.59
C GLY A 630 -15.47 -4.71 -1.24
N SER A 631 -15.64 -5.45 -0.14
CA SER A 631 -15.26 -5.01 1.23
C SER A 631 -13.77 -4.68 1.38
N CYS A 632 -12.89 -5.39 0.66
CA CYS A 632 -11.44 -5.17 0.78
C CYS A 632 -10.99 -3.79 0.28
N SER A 633 -11.78 -3.13 -0.57
CA SER A 633 -11.49 -1.76 -1.03
C SER A 633 -11.45 -0.73 0.12
N PHE A 634 -12.12 -1.03 1.23
CA PHE A 634 -12.22 -0.19 2.42
C PHE A 634 -11.40 -0.73 3.60
N ALA A 635 -10.52 -1.69 3.34
CA ALA A 635 -9.55 -2.19 4.32
C ALA A 635 -8.15 -2.11 3.71
N ARG A 636 -7.25 -1.36 4.34
CA ARG A 636 -5.82 -1.37 4.01
C ARG A 636 -5.03 -1.65 5.26
N VAL A 637 -3.94 -2.41 5.13
CA VAL A 637 -3.02 -2.67 6.25
C VAL A 637 -2.52 -1.35 6.84
N ASP A 638 -2.16 -0.39 5.99
CA ASP A 638 -1.68 0.95 6.38
C ASP A 638 -2.64 1.70 7.30
N ASP A 639 -3.96 1.50 7.14
CA ASP A 639 -4.97 2.20 7.95
C ASP A 639 -4.91 1.77 9.43
N TYR A 640 -4.24 0.65 9.74
CA TYR A 640 -4.10 0.08 11.09
C TYR A 640 -2.68 0.22 11.66
N LEU A 641 -1.77 0.88 10.94
CA LEU A 641 -0.38 1.10 11.39
C LEU A 641 -0.19 2.44 12.14
N HIS A 642 -1.29 3.15 12.44
CA HIS A 642 -1.29 4.52 12.98
C HIS A 642 -1.80 4.61 14.42
#